data_AF-A0A5A7Z7V1-F1
#
_entry.id   AF-A0A5A7Z7V1-F1
#
_cell.length_a   1.000
_cell.length_b   1.000
_cell.length_c   1.000
_cell.angle_alpha   90.00
_cell.angle_beta   90.00
_cell.angle_gamma   90.00
#
_symmetry.space_group_name_H-M   'P 1'
#
loop_
_entity.id
_entity.type
_entity.pdbx_description
1 polymer ?
#
loop_
_entity_poly.entity_id
_entity_poly.type
_entity_poly.pdbx_seq_one_letter_code
_entity_poly.pdbx_strand_id
1 'polypeptide(L)'
;MNGNNSSDGIRVVDVDQAFPAMVDHDGVSKQPSTSTVDVGPQINTVIRDVLGWRPRVEDPKAFIEALTASFRLVSVQGHVEAQFVPRGYAVQADLGAVSGGQASLYRRALLVRTEALRILNGLISLRMDSDPQDMEAYRTMVRGSTERVVDELGTAGGPRVEVVDNYFQSLTGTVNPQSSVNADTVAGQLGALRERFGLIDANVNTIEEEGIRTSFFTLVDMVVDLQNSWFRQKPAFTGGPGLGFIGTDLILLSRLMEATTDQVDELEMIFDSVLISKSERRTLIINKTSLLTLDGLLTWMRTFLSEEGRRIAEDTGRDGIVAALTPTLLELFKTFKTFSDAVLSEEQYVTQDRRRVLVRRHLPASCCSEFPSGMFAARTRIAVASTCRLLKELVRTAQRIGRYPAPVLTDVLIHPIVNRPNIIKVEFRGFNIRPNYIPAFIRDPSAELQTGYRVPDDVDDNLILALRDTATADDESMVALFSMYDLVEPVRAGGAADGDHRPRMPAALETLVTDARANSEFFVVWPAEDLPIAIIDGELGTVIRAPQPLTWPNLRATNNPVVPIEPSDVFERWDSITRDERFTNVPSVSLGTPDPPEPKPDPADPCDPADDEEEQTANAAAGQRPVRRNRPAKKSVKKAGPAKRVTGRIR
;
A
#
# COMPACT_ATOMS: atom_id res chain seq x y z
N MET A 1 6.45 -63.08 40.19
CA MET A 1 5.17 -62.37 40.39
C MET A 1 5.46 -60.88 40.37
N ASN A 2 5.25 -60.20 39.24
CA ASN A 2 5.24 -58.74 39.15
C ASN A 2 4.20 -58.39 38.08
N GLY A 3 3.10 -57.79 38.53
CA GLY A 3 1.91 -57.51 37.72
C GLY A 3 2.09 -56.27 36.85
N ASN A 4 1.76 -56.41 35.57
CA ASN A 4 1.51 -55.31 34.65
C ASN A 4 0.16 -54.66 35.00
N ASN A 5 0.19 -53.45 35.56
CA ASN A 5 -0.97 -52.57 35.57
C ASN A 5 -1.04 -51.83 34.22
N SER A 6 -1.73 -52.44 33.27
CA SER A 6 -2.25 -51.76 32.08
C SER A 6 -3.39 -50.84 32.51
N SER A 7 -3.09 -49.55 32.73
CA SER A 7 -4.10 -48.49 32.76
C SER A 7 -4.60 -48.28 31.34
N ASP A 8 -5.73 -48.90 31.05
CA ASP A 8 -6.46 -48.80 29.79
C ASP A 8 -7.02 -47.37 29.64
N GLY A 9 -6.20 -46.50 29.04
CA GLY A 9 -6.57 -45.12 28.74
C GLY A 9 -7.54 -45.09 27.57
N ILE A 10 -8.80 -44.81 27.86
CA ILE A 10 -9.88 -44.62 26.88
C ILE A 10 -9.41 -43.69 25.77
N ARG A 11 -9.45 -44.18 24.52
CA ARG A 11 -9.21 -43.39 23.31
C ARG A 11 -10.39 -42.42 23.13
N VAL A 12 -10.20 -41.16 23.51
CA VAL A 12 -11.09 -40.09 23.06
C VAL A 12 -10.64 -39.72 21.65
N VAL A 13 -11.31 -40.32 20.67
CA VAL A 13 -11.32 -39.81 19.30
C VAL A 13 -12.23 -38.59 19.33
N ASP A 14 -11.71 -37.41 18.99
CA ASP A 14 -12.53 -36.22 18.75
C ASP A 14 -13.46 -36.56 17.58
N VAL A 15 -14.72 -36.84 17.90
CA VAL A 15 -15.78 -37.00 16.91
C VAL A 15 -16.42 -35.63 16.81
N ASP A 16 -16.13 -34.92 15.73
CA ASP A 16 -16.79 -33.68 15.33
C ASP A 16 -18.30 -33.91 15.25
N GLN A 17 -19.00 -33.67 16.36
CA GLN A 17 -20.45 -33.51 16.36
C GLN A 17 -20.74 -32.01 16.32
N ALA A 18 -21.18 -31.54 15.16
CA ALA A 18 -21.77 -30.23 15.01
C ALA A 18 -23.02 -30.15 15.89
N PHE A 19 -22.92 -29.47 17.03
CA PHE A 19 -24.09 -29.12 17.82
C PHE A 19 -24.79 -27.93 17.15
N PRO A 20 -26.12 -28.01 16.92
CA PRO A 20 -26.86 -26.87 16.41
C PRO A 20 -26.86 -25.73 17.43
N ALA A 21 -26.46 -24.54 16.99
CA ALA A 21 -26.56 -23.31 17.76
C ALA A 21 -28.04 -22.99 18.06
N MET A 22 -28.37 -22.77 19.33
CA MET A 22 -29.64 -22.19 19.74
C MET A 22 -29.64 -20.70 19.37
N VAL A 23 -30.58 -20.30 18.51
CA VAL A 23 -30.83 -18.90 18.17
C VAL A 23 -31.88 -18.38 19.16
N ASP A 24 -31.46 -17.53 20.10
CA ASP A 24 -32.39 -16.72 20.89
C ASP A 24 -32.92 -15.59 20.01
N HIS A 25 -34.22 -15.65 19.72
CA HIS A 25 -34.98 -14.51 19.20
C HIS A 25 -35.57 -13.76 20.39
N ASP A 26 -35.08 -12.56 20.71
CA ASP A 26 -35.90 -11.49 21.30
C ASP A 26 -35.15 -10.15 21.39
N GLY A 27 -35.78 -9.08 20.90
CA GLY A 27 -35.23 -7.72 20.99
C GLY A 27 -35.99 -6.64 20.20
N VAL A 28 -37.33 -6.61 20.31
CA VAL A 28 -38.19 -5.60 19.67
C VAL A 28 -38.19 -4.26 20.43
N SER A 29 -37.77 -3.21 19.72
CA SER A 29 -38.12 -1.77 19.78
C SER A 29 -38.33 -1.03 21.12
N LYS A 30 -37.63 0.10 21.26
CA LYS A 30 -38.11 1.28 22.02
C LYS A 30 -38.00 2.54 21.15
N GLN A 31 -39.14 3.16 20.84
CA GLN A 31 -39.23 4.52 20.31
C GLN A 31 -39.05 5.56 21.43
N PRO A 32 -38.38 6.70 21.18
CA PRO A 32 -38.60 7.92 21.94
C PRO A 32 -39.43 8.95 21.14
N SER A 33 -40.25 9.64 21.92
CA SER A 33 -41.23 10.67 21.57
C SER A 33 -40.67 11.91 20.86
N THR A 34 -41.48 12.47 19.97
CA THR A 34 -41.27 13.65 19.13
C THR A 34 -41.22 14.97 19.92
N SER A 35 -40.08 15.66 19.86
CA SER A 35 -40.00 17.12 19.95
C SER A 35 -39.56 17.65 18.58
N THR A 36 -40.23 18.68 18.06
CA THR A 36 -39.90 19.34 16.79
C THR A 36 -38.55 20.05 16.89
N VAL A 37 -37.48 19.28 16.66
CA VAL A 37 -36.13 19.75 16.43
C VAL A 37 -35.98 19.98 14.93
N ASP A 38 -35.26 21.02 14.54
CA ASP A 38 -34.86 21.26 13.15
C ASP A 38 -34.18 19.99 12.60
N VAL A 39 -34.91 19.24 11.77
CA VAL A 39 -34.52 17.89 11.33
C VAL A 39 -33.50 17.97 10.19
N GLY A 40 -33.24 19.17 9.64
CA GLY A 40 -32.34 19.37 8.51
C GLY A 40 -30.93 18.78 8.74
N PRO A 41 -30.26 19.08 9.87
CA PRO A 41 -28.96 18.49 10.19
C PRO A 41 -29.01 16.97 10.37
N GLN A 42 -30.05 16.42 11.01
CA GLN A 42 -30.21 14.97 11.19
C GLN A 42 -30.46 14.25 9.87
N ILE A 43 -31.31 14.82 9.00
CA ILE A 43 -31.55 14.30 7.66
C ILE A 43 -30.26 14.34 6.84
N ASN A 44 -29.49 15.42 6.92
CA ASN A 44 -28.21 15.51 6.21
C ASN A 44 -27.18 14.51 6.73
N THR A 45 -27.15 14.22 8.03
CA THR A 45 -26.32 13.15 8.61
C THR A 45 -26.78 11.79 8.11
N VAL A 46 -28.08 11.48 8.18
CA VAL A 46 -28.62 10.19 7.71
C VAL A 46 -28.41 10.00 6.20
N ILE A 47 -28.61 11.05 5.40
CA ILE A 47 -28.33 11.02 3.95
C ILE A 47 -26.84 10.79 3.71
N ARG A 48 -25.96 11.44 4.47
CA ARG A 48 -24.51 11.21 4.39
C ARG A 48 -24.16 9.77 4.76
N ASP A 49 -24.74 9.24 5.82
CA ASP A 49 -24.46 7.89 6.33
C ASP A 49 -24.98 6.81 5.36
N VAL A 50 -26.16 7.02 4.77
CA VAL A 50 -26.81 6.05 3.85
C VAL A 50 -26.23 6.14 2.43
N LEU A 51 -25.94 7.34 1.94
CA LEU A 51 -25.46 7.53 0.56
C LEU A 51 -23.93 7.64 0.44
N GLY A 52 -23.21 7.79 1.56
CA GLY A 52 -21.78 8.12 1.56
C GLY A 52 -21.47 9.46 0.87
N TRP A 53 -22.48 10.31 0.70
CA TRP A 53 -22.43 11.51 -0.14
C TRP A 53 -22.72 12.74 0.70
N ARG A 54 -21.88 13.78 0.60
CA ARG A 54 -22.16 15.07 1.22
C ARG A 54 -23.12 15.88 0.33
N PRO A 55 -24.30 16.27 0.83
CA PRO A 55 -25.24 17.03 0.03
C PRO A 55 -24.68 18.37 -0.42
N ARG A 56 -24.57 18.53 -1.74
CA ARG A 56 -24.36 19.83 -2.38
C ARG A 56 -25.66 20.21 -3.07
N VAL A 57 -26.21 21.37 -2.72
CA VAL A 57 -27.46 21.89 -3.30
C VAL A 57 -27.33 22.11 -4.82
N GLU A 58 -26.10 22.18 -5.32
CA GLU A 58 -25.75 22.54 -6.69
C GLU A 58 -25.59 21.33 -7.64
N ASP A 59 -25.62 20.09 -7.14
CA ASP A 59 -25.39 18.89 -7.97
C ASP A 59 -26.45 17.78 -7.78
N PRO A 60 -27.62 17.91 -8.42
CA PRO A 60 -28.67 16.91 -8.37
C PRO A 60 -28.31 15.62 -9.13
N LYS A 61 -27.34 15.67 -10.05
CA LYS A 61 -26.92 14.51 -10.84
C LYS A 61 -26.09 13.55 -9.98
N ALA A 62 -25.13 14.07 -9.22
CA ALA A 62 -24.36 13.28 -8.26
C ALA A 62 -25.25 12.64 -7.18
N PHE A 63 -26.36 13.29 -6.79
CA PHE A 63 -27.33 12.71 -5.86
C PHE A 63 -28.05 11.48 -6.44
N ILE A 64 -28.49 11.54 -7.71
CA ILE A 64 -29.14 10.40 -8.37
C ILE A 64 -28.15 9.25 -8.58
N GLU A 65 -26.90 9.55 -8.93
CA GLU A 65 -25.83 8.54 -9.01
C GLU A 65 -25.52 7.92 -7.63
N ALA A 66 -25.57 8.73 -6.56
CA ALA A 66 -25.45 8.25 -5.19
C ALA A 66 -26.60 7.31 -4.80
N LEU A 67 -27.85 7.66 -5.12
CA LEU A 67 -29.02 6.80 -4.88
C LEU A 67 -28.95 5.51 -5.68
N THR A 68 -28.70 5.59 -6.98
CA THR A 68 -28.71 4.44 -7.89
C THR A 68 -27.65 3.41 -7.55
N ALA A 69 -26.51 3.84 -6.99
CA ALA A 69 -25.48 2.90 -6.55
C ALA A 69 -25.55 2.53 -5.05
N SER A 70 -26.40 3.17 -4.22
CA SER A 70 -26.70 2.70 -2.85
C SER A 70 -27.89 1.75 -2.77
N PHE A 71 -28.80 1.78 -3.76
CA PHE A 71 -30.00 0.96 -3.79
C PHE A 71 -30.07 0.17 -5.08
N ARG A 72 -30.12 -1.16 -4.96
CA ARG A 72 -30.40 -2.03 -6.09
C ARG A 72 -31.89 -2.32 -6.14
N LEU A 73 -32.51 -2.03 -7.28
CA LEU A 73 -33.89 -2.41 -7.53
C LEU A 73 -33.95 -3.88 -7.96
N VAL A 74 -34.61 -4.72 -7.17
CA VAL A 74 -34.79 -6.15 -7.46
C VAL A 74 -36.28 -6.41 -7.64
N SER A 75 -36.66 -7.05 -8.74
CA SER A 75 -38.04 -7.47 -8.95
C SER A 75 -38.25 -8.79 -8.23
N VAL A 76 -39.01 -8.76 -7.13
CA VAL A 76 -39.38 -9.92 -6.33
C VAL A 76 -40.89 -10.08 -6.45
N GLN A 77 -41.36 -11.24 -6.94
CA GLN A 77 -42.80 -11.55 -7.03
C GLN A 77 -43.66 -10.45 -7.69
N GLY A 78 -43.20 -9.88 -8.79
CA GLY A 78 -43.98 -8.92 -9.59
C GLY A 78 -44.05 -7.50 -9.03
N HIS A 79 -43.31 -7.18 -7.96
CA HIS A 79 -43.11 -5.81 -7.48
C HIS A 79 -41.61 -5.51 -7.34
N VAL A 80 -41.26 -4.22 -7.39
CA VAL A 80 -39.88 -3.75 -7.32
C VAL A 80 -39.56 -3.43 -5.87
N GLU A 81 -38.65 -4.18 -5.28
CA GLU A 81 -38.08 -3.91 -3.95
C GLU A 81 -36.74 -3.16 -4.10
N ALA A 82 -36.52 -2.14 -3.28
CA ALA A 82 -35.24 -1.46 -3.19
C ALA A 82 -34.40 -2.13 -2.10
N GLN A 83 -33.39 -2.88 -2.49
CA GLN A 83 -32.43 -3.49 -1.57
C GLN A 83 -31.29 -2.51 -1.33
N PHE A 84 -31.12 -2.08 -0.07
CA PHE A 84 -29.99 -1.26 0.33
C PHE A 84 -28.71 -2.09 0.26
N VAL A 85 -27.73 -1.59 -0.48
CA VAL A 85 -26.37 -2.15 -0.54
C VAL A 85 -25.48 -1.21 0.25
N PRO A 86 -25.02 -1.57 1.47
CA PRO A 86 -24.16 -0.70 2.26
C PRO A 86 -22.92 -0.35 1.44
N ARG A 87 -22.71 0.95 1.19
CA ARG A 87 -21.51 1.41 0.51
C ARG A 87 -20.34 1.35 1.48
N GLY A 88 -19.30 0.60 1.12
CA GLY A 88 -17.94 0.91 1.56
C GLY A 88 -17.53 2.26 0.98
N TYR A 89 -16.78 3.06 1.77
CA TYR A 89 -16.34 4.43 1.51
C TYR A 89 -16.56 4.98 0.09
N ALA A 90 -17.52 5.89 -0.07
CA ALA A 90 -17.63 6.70 -1.28
C ALA A 90 -16.86 8.01 -1.08
N VAL A 91 -15.57 8.02 -1.46
CA VAL A 91 -14.89 9.29 -1.73
C VAL A 91 -15.53 9.86 -3.00
N GLN A 92 -16.10 11.07 -2.92
CA GLN A 92 -16.52 11.86 -4.10
C GLN A 92 -15.30 12.08 -5.00
N ALA A 93 -15.04 11.17 -5.92
CA ALA A 93 -14.37 11.49 -7.16
C ALA A 93 -15.43 11.50 -8.26
N ASP A 94 -15.34 12.43 -9.20
CA ASP A 94 -16.25 12.58 -10.35
C ASP A 94 -16.28 11.35 -11.28
N LEU A 95 -15.59 10.26 -10.91
CA LEU A 95 -15.49 8.96 -11.59
C LEU A 95 -15.89 7.78 -10.68
N GLY A 96 -16.55 8.03 -9.54
CA GLY A 96 -16.95 7.01 -8.57
C GLY A 96 -15.89 6.73 -7.50
N ALA A 97 -15.80 5.49 -7.03
CA ALA A 97 -14.91 5.04 -5.95
C ALA A 97 -13.41 4.94 -6.37
N VAL A 98 -13.02 5.65 -7.42
CA VAL A 98 -11.68 5.63 -8.03
C VAL A 98 -11.00 6.97 -7.74
N SER A 99 -9.84 6.98 -7.10
CA SER A 99 -9.20 8.23 -6.63
C SER A 99 -7.71 8.32 -7.00
N GLY A 100 -7.16 9.54 -6.98
CA GLY A 100 -5.72 9.80 -7.12
C GLY A 100 -5.12 9.28 -8.43
N GLY A 101 -4.00 8.56 -8.35
CA GLY A 101 -3.33 8.01 -9.53
C GLY A 101 -4.14 6.94 -10.25
N GLN A 102 -5.01 6.20 -9.55
CA GLN A 102 -5.96 5.29 -10.19
C GLN A 102 -6.93 6.04 -11.11
N ALA A 103 -7.44 7.19 -10.68
CA ALA A 103 -8.33 8.01 -11.51
C ALA A 103 -7.62 8.55 -12.75
N SER A 104 -6.35 8.95 -12.60
CA SER A 104 -5.51 9.38 -13.73
C SER A 104 -5.29 8.24 -14.74
N LEU A 105 -4.94 7.05 -14.25
CA LEU A 105 -4.74 5.86 -15.08
C LEU A 105 -6.03 5.44 -15.78
N TYR A 106 -7.16 5.42 -15.06
CA TYR A 106 -8.46 5.06 -15.60
C TYR A 106 -8.94 6.07 -16.66
N ARG A 107 -8.76 7.38 -16.44
CA ARG A 107 -9.05 8.40 -17.46
C ARG A 107 -8.23 8.18 -18.73
N ARG A 108 -6.94 7.91 -18.59
CA ARG A 108 -6.07 7.57 -19.73
C ARG A 108 -6.56 6.31 -20.45
N ALA A 109 -6.92 5.28 -19.70
CA ALA A 109 -7.45 4.03 -20.24
C ALA A 109 -8.76 4.25 -21.02
N LEU A 110 -9.67 5.11 -20.55
CA LEU A 110 -10.91 5.45 -21.26
C LEU A 110 -10.65 6.16 -22.60
N LEU A 111 -9.69 7.08 -22.64
CA LEU A 111 -9.27 7.75 -23.87
C LEU A 111 -8.65 6.76 -24.85
N VAL A 112 -7.71 5.93 -24.37
CA VAL A 112 -7.08 4.87 -25.16
C VAL A 112 -8.13 3.90 -25.69
N ARG A 113 -9.09 3.46 -24.87
CA ARG A 113 -10.18 2.58 -25.31
C ARG A 113 -10.95 3.18 -26.47
N THR A 114 -11.37 4.43 -26.34
CA THR A 114 -12.20 5.09 -27.36
C THR A 114 -11.46 5.17 -28.70
N GLU A 115 -10.20 5.59 -28.67
CA GLU A 115 -9.41 5.75 -29.88
C GLU A 115 -8.92 4.41 -30.47
N ALA A 116 -8.48 3.48 -29.62
CA ALA A 116 -8.08 2.13 -30.02
C ALA A 116 -9.23 1.38 -30.71
N LEU A 117 -10.45 1.47 -30.17
CA LEU A 117 -11.63 0.84 -30.78
C LEU A 117 -12.02 1.51 -32.10
N ARG A 118 -11.89 2.83 -32.20
CA ARG A 118 -12.12 3.57 -33.46
C ARG A 118 -11.16 3.10 -34.54
N ILE A 119 -9.86 3.00 -34.24
CA ILE A 119 -8.83 2.52 -35.16
C ILE A 119 -9.08 1.05 -35.52
N LEU A 120 -9.30 0.18 -34.53
CA LEU A 120 -9.52 -1.25 -34.73
C LEU A 120 -10.68 -1.53 -35.69
N ASN A 121 -11.78 -0.78 -35.56
CA ASN A 121 -12.94 -0.91 -36.45
C ASN A 121 -12.66 -0.38 -37.87
N GLY A 122 -11.70 0.53 -38.03
CA GLY A 122 -11.28 1.08 -39.33
C GLY A 122 -10.19 0.27 -40.05
N LEU A 123 -9.53 -0.68 -39.38
CA LEU A 123 -8.49 -1.50 -40.00
C LEU A 123 -9.07 -2.43 -41.07
N ILE A 124 -8.45 -2.46 -42.24
CA ILE A 124 -8.77 -3.42 -43.32
C ILE A 124 -7.57 -4.34 -43.58
N SER A 125 -7.83 -5.49 -44.19
CA SER A 125 -6.78 -6.43 -44.57
C SER A 125 -5.95 -5.91 -45.73
N LEU A 126 -4.65 -6.13 -45.69
CA LEU A 126 -3.76 -5.98 -46.86
C LEU A 126 -3.60 -7.32 -47.63
N ARG A 127 -4.13 -8.42 -47.07
CA ARG A 127 -4.10 -9.73 -47.72
C ARG A 127 -5.28 -9.95 -48.64
N MET A 128 -4.98 -10.37 -49.87
CA MET A 128 -5.96 -10.76 -50.88
C MET A 128 -6.75 -12.03 -50.51
N ASP A 129 -6.18 -12.90 -49.68
CA ASP A 129 -6.75 -14.19 -49.26
C ASP A 129 -7.43 -14.13 -47.87
N SER A 130 -7.74 -12.93 -47.38
CA SER A 130 -8.32 -12.77 -46.04
C SER A 130 -9.80 -13.15 -45.99
N ASP A 131 -10.16 -13.97 -44.99
CA ASP A 131 -11.55 -14.31 -44.69
C ASP A 131 -12.18 -13.23 -43.79
N PRO A 132 -13.26 -12.54 -44.21
CA PRO A 132 -13.91 -11.53 -43.39
C PRO A 132 -14.40 -12.04 -42.02
N GLN A 133 -14.73 -13.32 -41.89
CA GLN A 133 -15.15 -13.91 -40.62
C GLN A 133 -13.99 -14.02 -39.62
N ASP A 134 -12.83 -14.50 -40.07
CA ASP A 134 -11.62 -14.55 -39.26
C ASP A 134 -11.23 -13.15 -38.80
N MET A 135 -11.31 -12.18 -39.72
CA MET A 135 -10.92 -10.80 -39.44
C MET A 135 -11.79 -10.17 -38.35
N GLU A 136 -13.11 -10.38 -38.39
CA GLU A 136 -14.00 -9.90 -37.32
C GLU A 136 -13.79 -10.67 -36.00
N ALA A 137 -13.41 -11.94 -36.05
CA ALA A 137 -13.06 -12.70 -34.86
C ALA A 137 -11.83 -12.09 -34.15
N TYR A 138 -10.77 -11.74 -34.88
CA TYR A 138 -9.60 -11.06 -34.30
C TYR A 138 -9.93 -9.67 -33.77
N ARG A 139 -10.76 -8.88 -34.49
CA ARG A 139 -11.25 -7.60 -33.96
C ARG A 139 -12.01 -7.77 -32.65
N THR A 140 -12.89 -8.78 -32.58
CA THR A 140 -13.68 -9.07 -31.38
C THR A 140 -12.79 -9.46 -30.20
N MET A 141 -11.75 -10.25 -30.43
CA MET A 141 -10.78 -10.62 -29.39
C MET A 141 -10.04 -9.40 -28.84
N VAL A 142 -9.48 -8.56 -29.72
CA VAL A 142 -8.73 -7.36 -29.30
C VAL A 142 -9.66 -6.35 -28.61
N ARG A 143 -10.87 -6.14 -29.14
CA ARG A 143 -11.92 -5.29 -28.55
C ARG A 143 -12.25 -5.73 -27.13
N GLY A 144 -12.60 -7.01 -26.96
CA GLY A 144 -12.98 -7.56 -25.67
C GLY A 144 -11.86 -7.51 -24.64
N SER A 145 -10.61 -7.78 -25.03
CA SER A 145 -9.47 -7.67 -24.10
C SER A 145 -9.18 -6.21 -23.72
N THR A 146 -9.25 -5.27 -24.66
CA THR A 146 -9.06 -3.82 -24.40
C THR A 146 -10.13 -3.30 -23.43
N GLU A 147 -11.39 -3.67 -23.63
CA GLU A 147 -12.49 -3.31 -22.72
C GLU A 147 -12.27 -3.87 -21.32
N ARG A 148 -11.91 -5.15 -21.19
CA ARG A 148 -11.64 -5.78 -19.89
C ARG A 148 -10.49 -5.14 -19.12
N VAL A 149 -9.41 -4.72 -19.80
CA VAL A 149 -8.31 -3.98 -19.16
C VAL A 149 -8.84 -2.70 -18.55
N VAL A 150 -9.61 -1.93 -19.32
CA VAL A 150 -10.11 -0.61 -18.89
C VAL A 150 -11.09 -0.76 -17.74
N ASP A 151 -12.00 -1.73 -17.82
CA ASP A 151 -12.98 -2.00 -16.76
C ASP A 151 -12.29 -2.43 -15.46
N GLU A 152 -11.25 -3.28 -15.55
CA GLU A 152 -10.48 -3.71 -14.38
C GLU A 152 -9.74 -2.54 -13.71
N LEU A 153 -9.14 -1.64 -14.50
CA LEU A 153 -8.49 -0.42 -14.01
C LEU A 153 -9.47 0.51 -13.27
N GLY A 154 -10.77 0.46 -13.62
CA GLY A 154 -11.86 1.19 -12.97
C GLY A 154 -12.42 0.53 -11.71
N THR A 155 -11.89 -0.62 -11.26
CA THR A 155 -12.44 -1.36 -10.12
C THR A 155 -12.34 -0.58 -8.80
N ALA A 156 -13.44 -0.52 -8.05
CA ALA A 156 -13.50 0.14 -6.74
C ALA A 156 -12.62 -0.59 -5.70
N GLY A 157 -11.71 0.16 -5.06
CA GLY A 157 -10.68 -0.41 -4.17
C GLY A 157 -9.40 -0.83 -4.89
N GLY A 158 -9.29 -0.53 -6.18
CA GLY A 158 -8.07 -0.69 -6.97
C GLY A 158 -8.15 -1.88 -7.94
N PRO A 159 -7.37 -1.84 -9.03
CA PRO A 159 -7.28 -2.95 -9.98
C PRO A 159 -6.64 -4.19 -9.36
N ARG A 160 -7.14 -5.37 -9.73
CA ARG A 160 -6.48 -6.63 -9.38
C ARG A 160 -5.28 -6.82 -10.28
N VAL A 161 -4.11 -6.72 -9.68
CA VAL A 161 -2.83 -6.61 -10.39
C VAL A 161 -2.58 -7.78 -11.32
N GLU A 162 -2.79 -9.01 -10.84
CA GLU A 162 -2.62 -10.23 -11.63
C GLU A 162 -3.60 -10.30 -12.80
N VAL A 163 -4.83 -9.81 -12.62
CA VAL A 163 -5.87 -9.82 -13.67
C VAL A 163 -5.50 -8.84 -14.78
N VAL A 164 -5.07 -7.63 -14.42
CA VAL A 164 -4.60 -6.63 -15.38
C VAL A 164 -3.37 -7.12 -16.14
N ASP A 165 -2.40 -7.69 -15.44
CA ASP A 165 -1.18 -8.24 -16.05
C ASP A 165 -1.50 -9.36 -17.05
N ASN A 166 -2.42 -10.27 -16.70
CA ASN A 166 -2.87 -11.33 -17.59
C ASN A 166 -3.56 -10.78 -18.85
N TYR A 167 -4.39 -9.74 -18.72
CA TYR A 167 -5.03 -9.12 -19.87
C TYR A 167 -4.03 -8.42 -20.79
N PHE A 168 -3.05 -7.70 -20.23
CA PHE A 168 -1.97 -7.11 -21.03
C PHE A 168 -1.11 -8.18 -21.69
N GLN A 169 -0.74 -9.24 -20.98
CA GLN A 169 0.01 -10.37 -21.55
C GLN A 169 -0.76 -11.02 -22.71
N SER A 170 -2.08 -11.16 -22.60
CA SER A 170 -2.90 -11.66 -23.70
C SER A 170 -2.92 -10.71 -24.91
N LEU A 171 -2.91 -9.39 -24.67
CA LEU A 171 -2.94 -8.36 -25.72
C LEU A 171 -1.60 -8.22 -26.45
N THR A 172 -0.51 -8.03 -25.70
CA THR A 172 0.82 -7.68 -26.24
C THR A 172 1.81 -8.85 -26.25
N GLY A 173 1.47 -9.96 -25.58
CA GLY A 173 2.32 -11.13 -25.45
C GLY A 173 3.38 -11.05 -24.35
N THR A 174 3.44 -9.95 -23.60
CA THR A 174 4.40 -9.75 -22.51
C THR A 174 3.72 -9.09 -21.30
N VAL A 175 4.20 -9.42 -20.10
CA VAL A 175 3.80 -8.73 -18.85
C VAL A 175 4.59 -7.44 -18.66
N ASN A 176 5.84 -7.41 -19.13
CA ASN A 176 6.74 -6.27 -19.02
C ASN A 176 7.05 -5.73 -20.42
N PRO A 177 6.46 -4.60 -20.83
CA PRO A 177 6.85 -3.92 -22.04
C PRO A 177 8.22 -3.26 -21.78
N GLN A 178 9.30 -4.04 -21.91
CA GLN A 178 10.61 -3.42 -22.10
C GLN A 178 10.57 -2.58 -23.39
N SER A 179 11.47 -1.60 -23.50
CA SER A 179 11.55 -0.57 -24.55
C SER A 179 11.67 -1.06 -26.01
N SER A 180 11.46 -2.35 -26.27
CA SER A 180 11.66 -3.03 -27.56
C SER A 180 10.37 -3.59 -28.18
N VAL A 181 9.20 -3.44 -27.53
CA VAL A 181 7.92 -3.82 -28.15
C VAL A 181 7.49 -2.71 -29.12
N ASN A 182 7.56 -2.99 -30.42
CA ASN A 182 7.00 -2.12 -31.47
C ASN A 182 5.90 -2.88 -32.23
N ALA A 183 5.23 -2.23 -33.17
CA ALA A 183 4.20 -2.86 -34.00
C ALA A 183 4.68 -4.07 -34.83
N ASP A 184 5.95 -4.12 -35.24
CA ASP A 184 6.53 -5.26 -35.98
C ASP A 184 6.96 -6.41 -35.06
N THR A 185 7.18 -6.18 -33.76
CA THR A 185 7.63 -7.18 -32.78
C THR A 185 6.55 -7.57 -31.77
N VAL A 186 5.41 -6.86 -31.73
CA VAL A 186 4.31 -7.15 -30.81
C VAL A 186 3.80 -8.58 -31.00
N ALA A 187 3.60 -9.28 -29.88
CA ALA A 187 3.09 -10.64 -29.82
C ALA A 187 1.63 -10.63 -29.32
N GLY A 188 1.14 -11.77 -28.84
CA GLY A 188 -0.23 -11.89 -28.30
C GLY A 188 -1.31 -11.67 -29.37
N GLN A 189 -2.46 -11.16 -28.94
CA GLN A 189 -3.60 -10.90 -29.83
C GLN A 189 -3.31 -9.80 -30.86
N LEU A 190 -2.53 -8.77 -30.52
CA LEU A 190 -2.13 -7.72 -31.47
C LEU A 190 -1.16 -8.24 -32.53
N GLY A 191 -0.20 -9.10 -32.15
CA GLY A 191 0.68 -9.79 -33.09
C GLY A 191 -0.09 -10.72 -34.03
N ALA A 192 -1.04 -11.48 -33.50
CA ALA A 192 -1.91 -12.33 -34.31
C ALA A 192 -2.78 -11.51 -35.29
N LEU A 193 -3.29 -10.35 -34.85
CA LEU A 193 -4.03 -9.43 -35.71
C LEU A 193 -3.14 -8.92 -36.86
N ARG A 194 -1.90 -8.50 -36.56
CA ARG A 194 -0.92 -8.09 -37.58
C ARG A 194 -0.73 -9.15 -38.66
N GLU A 195 -0.44 -10.38 -38.24
CA GLU A 195 -0.14 -11.49 -39.15
C GLU A 195 -1.34 -11.87 -40.02
N ARG A 196 -2.55 -11.82 -39.45
CA ARG A 196 -3.79 -12.19 -40.14
C ARG A 196 -4.27 -11.12 -41.11
N PHE A 197 -4.15 -9.85 -40.73
CA PHE A 197 -4.46 -8.72 -41.61
C PHE A 197 -3.33 -8.46 -42.63
N GLY A 198 -2.16 -9.09 -42.44
CA GLY A 198 -0.97 -8.89 -43.26
C GLY A 198 -0.41 -7.48 -43.15
N LEU A 199 -0.46 -6.88 -41.97
CA LEU A 199 0.01 -5.52 -41.68
C LEU A 199 1.53 -5.46 -41.52
N ILE A 200 2.23 -6.06 -42.49
CA ILE A 200 3.69 -6.10 -42.58
C ILE A 200 4.15 -5.24 -43.77
N ASP A 201 5.37 -4.71 -43.68
CA ASP A 201 5.97 -3.85 -44.69
C ASP A 201 5.88 -4.44 -46.11
N ALA A 202 6.10 -5.76 -46.24
CA ALA A 202 6.10 -6.47 -47.51
C ALA A 202 4.76 -6.46 -48.26
N ASN A 203 3.65 -6.15 -47.60
CA ASN A 203 2.32 -6.12 -48.22
C ASN A 203 1.84 -4.69 -48.56
N VAL A 204 2.64 -3.66 -48.27
CA VAL A 204 2.29 -2.26 -48.54
C VAL A 204 2.83 -1.86 -49.92
N ASN A 205 1.93 -1.55 -50.84
CA ASN A 205 2.23 -1.12 -52.21
C ASN A 205 1.69 0.29 -52.53
N THR A 206 0.63 0.74 -51.84
CA THR A 206 0.04 2.07 -52.04
C THR A 206 0.11 2.94 -50.79
N ILE A 207 -0.08 4.25 -50.96
CA ILE A 207 -0.11 5.23 -49.87
C ILE A 207 -1.31 4.97 -48.93
N GLU A 208 -2.43 4.51 -49.47
CA GLU A 208 -3.60 4.13 -48.66
C GLU A 208 -3.30 2.91 -47.78
N GLU A 209 -2.59 1.91 -48.32
CA GLU A 209 -2.14 0.72 -47.57
C GLU A 209 -1.13 1.09 -46.48
N GLU A 210 -0.24 2.05 -46.76
CA GLU A 210 0.67 2.63 -45.77
C GLU A 210 -0.13 3.27 -44.62
N GLY A 211 -1.16 4.05 -44.93
CA GLY A 211 -2.03 4.67 -43.93
C GLY A 211 -2.74 3.66 -43.01
N ILE A 212 -3.11 2.48 -43.53
CA ILE A 212 -3.70 1.38 -42.74
C ILE A 212 -2.65 0.77 -41.81
N ARG A 213 -1.43 0.54 -42.31
CA ARG A 213 -0.31 0.06 -41.48
C ARG A 213 0.04 1.09 -40.39
N THR A 214 0.12 2.38 -40.72
CA THR A 214 0.32 3.45 -39.72
C THR A 214 -0.77 3.44 -38.66
N SER A 215 -2.04 3.24 -39.06
CA SER A 215 -3.15 3.13 -38.10
C SER A 215 -2.95 1.97 -37.13
N PHE A 216 -2.47 0.82 -37.60
CA PHE A 216 -2.11 -0.30 -36.73
C PHE A 216 -0.94 0.01 -35.80
N PHE A 217 0.09 0.72 -36.27
CA PHE A 217 1.20 1.16 -35.42
C PHE A 217 0.69 2.03 -34.27
N THR A 218 -0.14 3.02 -34.57
CA THR A 218 -0.77 3.87 -33.56
C THR A 218 -1.60 3.06 -32.55
N LEU A 219 -2.33 2.03 -33.00
CA LEU A 219 -3.06 1.13 -32.10
C LEU A 219 -2.12 0.41 -31.11
N VAL A 220 -1.02 -0.16 -31.61
CA VAL A 220 -0.06 -0.88 -30.76
C VAL A 220 0.61 0.09 -29.77
N ASP A 221 1.05 1.24 -30.24
CA ASP A 221 1.74 2.24 -29.41
C ASP A 221 0.84 2.71 -28.25
N MET A 222 -0.44 3.01 -28.52
CA MET A 222 -1.39 3.39 -27.46
C MET A 222 -1.57 2.30 -26.39
N VAL A 223 -1.64 1.03 -26.80
CA VAL A 223 -1.80 -0.10 -25.86
C VAL A 223 -0.52 -0.32 -25.05
N VAL A 224 0.64 -0.25 -25.69
CA VAL A 224 1.96 -0.39 -25.05
C VAL A 224 2.21 0.77 -24.08
N ASP A 225 1.84 2.00 -24.43
CA ASP A 225 1.94 3.16 -23.55
C ASP A 225 1.02 3.05 -22.33
N LEU A 226 -0.19 2.51 -22.52
CA LEU A 226 -1.08 2.21 -21.40
C LEU A 226 -0.48 1.12 -20.49
N GLN A 227 0.10 0.07 -21.07
CA GLN A 227 0.79 -0.98 -20.31
C GLN A 227 2.02 -0.45 -19.56
N ASN A 228 2.81 0.43 -20.16
CA ASN A 228 3.93 1.13 -19.53
C ASN A 228 3.46 1.99 -18.35
N SER A 229 2.36 2.73 -18.55
CA SER A 229 1.75 3.54 -17.49
C SER A 229 1.26 2.67 -16.33
N TRP A 230 0.65 1.53 -16.63
CA TRP A 230 0.25 0.54 -15.62
C TRP A 230 1.47 0.00 -14.87
N PHE A 231 2.51 -0.44 -15.57
CA PHE A 231 3.71 -1.00 -14.96
C PHE A 231 4.40 -0.03 -13.99
N ARG A 232 4.48 1.26 -14.35
CA ARG A 232 5.05 2.31 -13.48
C ARG A 232 4.20 2.59 -12.25
N GLN A 233 2.88 2.47 -12.34
CA GLN A 233 1.96 2.76 -11.23
C GLN A 233 1.61 1.52 -10.39
N LYS A 234 1.84 0.31 -10.90
CA LYS A 234 1.64 -0.96 -10.21
C LYS A 234 2.21 -0.99 -8.79
N PRO A 235 3.43 -0.47 -8.51
CA PRO A 235 3.96 -0.40 -7.15
C PRO A 235 3.11 0.40 -6.17
N ALA A 236 2.31 1.38 -6.62
CA ALA A 236 1.42 2.12 -5.73
C ALA A 236 0.22 1.27 -5.26
N PHE A 237 -0.19 0.28 -6.05
CA PHE A 237 -1.30 -0.64 -5.72
C PHE A 237 -0.85 -1.84 -4.89
N THR A 238 0.41 -2.26 -4.99
CA THR A 238 0.94 -3.44 -4.26
C THR A 238 1.96 -3.11 -3.17
N GLY A 239 2.53 -1.91 -3.22
CA GLY A 239 3.70 -1.49 -2.44
C GLY A 239 3.44 -1.26 -0.96
N GLY A 240 4.55 -1.00 -0.27
CA GLY A 240 4.61 -0.86 1.18
C GLY A 240 4.06 0.46 1.74
N PRO A 241 4.35 0.73 3.03
CA PRO A 241 3.87 1.91 3.73
C PRO A 241 4.10 3.22 2.95
N GLY A 242 3.10 4.09 2.89
CA GLY A 242 3.16 5.40 2.24
C GLY A 242 3.15 5.46 0.72
N LEU A 243 3.19 4.33 0.03
CA LEU A 243 3.09 4.27 -1.44
C LEU A 243 1.65 4.22 -1.96
N GLY A 244 0.68 4.11 -1.05
CA GLY A 244 -0.72 3.88 -1.34
C GLY A 244 -1.50 5.11 -1.82
N PHE A 245 -2.52 4.88 -2.65
CA PHE A 245 -3.50 5.90 -2.98
C PHE A 245 -4.59 5.96 -1.91
N ILE A 246 -4.72 7.12 -1.26
CA ILE A 246 -5.61 7.31 -0.10
C ILE A 246 -7.01 6.77 -0.34
N GLY A 247 -7.71 7.19 -1.41
CA GLY A 247 -9.09 6.77 -1.59
C GLY A 247 -9.21 5.28 -1.97
N THR A 248 -8.26 4.73 -2.73
CA THR A 248 -8.22 3.30 -3.07
C THR A 248 -8.02 2.45 -1.81
N ASP A 249 -7.03 2.79 -1.00
CA ASP A 249 -6.69 2.04 0.21
C ASP A 249 -7.71 2.25 1.33
N LEU A 250 -8.38 3.40 1.38
CA LEU A 250 -9.47 3.65 2.31
C LEU A 250 -10.64 2.70 2.02
N ILE A 251 -11.01 2.48 0.75
CA ILE A 251 -12.02 1.47 0.39
C ILE A 251 -11.60 0.07 0.85
N LEU A 252 -10.35 -0.32 0.63
CA LEU A 252 -9.82 -1.61 1.10
C LEU A 252 -9.87 -1.71 2.62
N LEU A 253 -9.51 -0.64 3.32
CA LEU A 253 -9.56 -0.54 4.77
C LEU A 253 -11.00 -0.74 5.29
N SER A 254 -12.04 -0.23 4.61
CA SER A 254 -13.46 -0.45 5.01
C SER A 254 -13.80 -1.91 4.99
N ARG A 255 -13.50 -2.54 3.84
CA ARG A 255 -13.85 -3.93 3.57
C ARG A 255 -13.12 -4.84 4.55
N LEU A 256 -11.87 -4.53 4.86
CA LEU A 256 -11.10 -5.24 5.88
C LEU A 256 -11.67 -5.03 7.28
N MET A 257 -12.08 -3.82 7.66
CA MET A 257 -12.71 -3.59 8.97
C MET A 257 -14.04 -4.34 9.10
N GLU A 258 -14.84 -4.38 8.03
CA GLU A 258 -16.09 -5.16 7.98
C GLU A 258 -15.82 -6.65 8.15
N ALA A 259 -14.95 -7.22 7.32
CA ALA A 259 -14.57 -8.62 7.40
C ALA A 259 -13.94 -8.98 8.75
N THR A 260 -13.16 -8.07 9.35
CA THR A 260 -12.58 -8.29 10.68
C THR A 260 -13.64 -8.24 11.77
N THR A 261 -14.64 -7.37 11.65
CA THR A 261 -15.78 -7.31 12.59
C THR A 261 -16.58 -8.61 12.55
N ASP A 262 -16.93 -9.09 11.36
CA ASP A 262 -17.62 -10.37 11.17
C ASP A 262 -16.81 -11.54 11.77
N GLN A 263 -15.48 -11.52 11.59
CA GLN A 263 -14.59 -12.53 12.16
C GLN A 263 -14.53 -12.48 13.70
N VAL A 264 -14.68 -11.29 14.31
CA VAL A 264 -14.77 -11.15 15.78
C VAL A 264 -16.07 -11.74 16.29
N ASP A 265 -17.18 -11.52 15.60
CA ASP A 265 -18.47 -12.12 15.93
C ASP A 265 -18.40 -13.65 15.81
N GLU A 266 -17.76 -14.17 14.76
CA GLU A 266 -17.49 -15.60 14.62
C GLU A 266 -16.61 -16.16 15.75
N LEU A 267 -15.57 -15.42 16.15
CA LEU A 267 -14.71 -15.82 17.25
C LEU A 267 -15.47 -15.92 18.58
N GLU A 268 -16.38 -15.00 18.87
CA GLU A 268 -17.27 -15.07 20.03
C GLU A 268 -18.19 -16.30 19.99
N MET A 269 -18.81 -16.58 18.83
CA MET A 269 -19.63 -17.78 18.63
C MET A 269 -18.81 -19.06 18.84
N ILE A 270 -17.55 -19.08 18.38
CA ILE A 270 -16.65 -20.21 18.57
C ILE A 270 -16.30 -20.37 20.05
N PHE A 271 -16.05 -19.29 20.79
CA PHE A 271 -15.85 -19.36 22.24
C PHE A 271 -17.07 -19.95 22.96
N ASP A 272 -18.28 -19.52 22.62
CA ASP A 272 -19.49 -20.08 23.20
C ASP A 272 -19.64 -21.57 22.87
N SER A 273 -19.24 -21.98 21.66
CA SER A 273 -19.28 -23.39 21.24
C SER A 273 -18.30 -24.28 22.03
N VAL A 274 -17.16 -23.75 22.49
CA VAL A 274 -16.18 -24.45 23.37
C VAL A 274 -16.47 -24.26 24.85
N LEU A 275 -17.69 -23.86 25.21
CA LEU A 275 -18.15 -23.63 26.59
C LEU A 275 -17.44 -22.48 27.30
N ILE A 276 -16.69 -21.63 26.59
CA ILE A 276 -16.13 -20.39 27.17
C ILE A 276 -17.20 -19.31 27.06
N SER A 277 -18.09 -19.28 28.04
CA SER A 277 -19.23 -18.35 28.06
C SER A 277 -18.79 -16.88 28.14
N LYS A 278 -19.69 -15.96 27.77
CA LYS A 278 -19.48 -14.52 27.96
C LYS A 278 -19.08 -14.12 29.39
N SER A 279 -19.67 -14.75 30.41
CA SER A 279 -19.31 -14.50 31.81
C SER A 279 -17.89 -14.92 32.14
N GLU A 280 -17.42 -16.04 31.57
CA GLU A 280 -16.05 -16.50 31.72
C GLU A 280 -15.07 -15.56 31.00
N ARG A 281 -15.37 -15.15 29.76
CA ARG A 281 -14.57 -14.17 29.00
C ARG A 281 -14.37 -12.85 29.75
N ARG A 282 -15.34 -12.43 30.57
CA ARG A 282 -15.24 -11.23 31.43
C ARG A 282 -14.28 -11.38 32.60
N THR A 283 -13.91 -12.59 32.95
CA THR A 283 -12.99 -12.88 34.06
C THR A 283 -11.60 -13.29 33.60
N LEU A 284 -11.46 -13.74 32.35
CA LEU A 284 -10.17 -14.12 31.75
C LEU A 284 -9.34 -12.87 31.44
N ILE A 285 -8.28 -12.65 32.23
CA ILE A 285 -7.34 -11.54 32.05
C ILE A 285 -6.27 -11.96 31.04
N ILE A 286 -6.18 -11.24 29.93
CA ILE A 286 -5.16 -11.46 28.89
C ILE A 286 -3.87 -10.72 29.25
N ASN A 287 -4.02 -9.48 29.72
CA ASN A 287 -2.89 -8.63 30.06
C ASN A 287 -2.97 -8.25 31.55
N LYS A 288 -2.07 -8.83 32.35
CA LYS A 288 -2.02 -8.62 33.81
C LYS A 288 -1.67 -7.19 34.18
N THR A 289 -0.98 -6.46 33.31
CA THR A 289 -0.57 -5.07 33.55
C THR A 289 -1.72 -4.09 33.32
N SER A 290 -2.50 -4.28 32.26
CA SER A 290 -3.65 -3.41 31.95
C SER A 290 -4.97 -3.91 32.54
N LEU A 291 -4.97 -5.11 33.15
CA LEU A 291 -6.17 -5.82 33.60
C LEU A 291 -7.22 -6.01 32.49
N LEU A 292 -6.78 -6.01 31.22
CA LEU A 292 -7.67 -6.19 30.08
C LEU A 292 -8.16 -7.63 30.02
N THR A 293 -9.48 -7.77 30.02
CA THR A 293 -10.16 -9.07 29.91
C THR A 293 -10.40 -9.46 28.45
N LEU A 294 -10.65 -10.74 28.19
CA LEU A 294 -10.97 -11.22 26.84
C LEU A 294 -12.26 -10.57 26.29
N ASP A 295 -13.32 -10.47 27.10
CA ASP A 295 -14.55 -9.74 26.70
C ASP A 295 -14.26 -8.26 26.42
N GLY A 296 -13.37 -7.64 27.21
CA GLY A 296 -12.95 -6.25 27.01
C GLY A 296 -12.20 -6.05 25.68
N LEU A 297 -11.28 -6.95 25.34
CA LEU A 297 -10.56 -6.91 24.07
C LEU A 297 -11.50 -7.08 22.87
N LEU A 298 -12.39 -8.08 22.89
CA LEU A 298 -13.33 -8.33 21.80
C LEU A 298 -14.33 -7.19 21.62
N THR A 299 -14.81 -6.62 22.74
CA THR A 299 -15.67 -5.42 22.71
C THR A 299 -14.93 -4.22 22.13
N TRP A 300 -13.68 -3.99 22.54
CA TRP A 300 -12.86 -2.90 22.00
C TRP A 300 -12.65 -3.06 20.49
N MET A 301 -12.32 -4.26 20.03
CA MET A 301 -12.20 -4.56 18.60
C MET A 301 -13.50 -4.28 17.86
N ARG A 302 -14.65 -4.80 18.33
CA ARG A 302 -15.95 -4.61 17.68
C ARG A 302 -16.31 -3.14 17.57
N THR A 303 -16.25 -2.38 18.67
CA THR A 303 -16.58 -0.94 18.68
C THR A 303 -15.64 -0.13 17.78
N PHE A 304 -14.33 -0.42 17.85
CA PHE A 304 -13.36 0.31 17.04
C PHE A 304 -13.51 0.02 15.55
N LEU A 305 -13.64 -1.25 15.15
CA LEU A 305 -13.71 -1.64 13.74
C LEU A 305 -15.03 -1.25 13.06
N SER A 306 -16.14 -1.24 13.81
CA SER A 306 -17.47 -0.93 13.27
C SER A 306 -17.78 0.58 13.24
N GLU A 307 -17.33 1.34 14.25
CA GLU A 307 -17.74 2.74 14.42
C GLU A 307 -16.55 3.71 14.42
N GLU A 308 -15.65 3.60 15.40
CA GLU A 308 -14.65 4.64 15.67
C GLU A 308 -13.61 4.72 14.55
N GLY A 309 -13.08 3.59 14.11
CA GLY A 309 -12.07 3.50 13.06
C GLY A 309 -12.58 4.02 11.73
N ARG A 310 -13.85 3.71 11.40
CA ARG A 310 -14.52 4.28 10.21
C ARG A 310 -14.62 5.80 10.33
N ARG A 311 -15.16 6.32 11.43
CA ARG A 311 -15.28 7.76 11.65
C ARG A 311 -13.95 8.50 11.59
N ILE A 312 -12.91 7.94 12.20
CA ILE A 312 -11.56 8.52 12.14
C ILE A 312 -11.10 8.58 10.68
N ALA A 313 -11.18 7.49 9.94
CA ALA A 313 -10.75 7.47 8.54
C ALA A 313 -11.55 8.46 7.65
N GLU A 314 -12.86 8.63 7.89
CA GLU A 314 -13.72 9.53 7.12
C GLU A 314 -13.50 11.01 7.45
N ASP A 315 -13.50 11.36 8.74
CA ASP A 315 -13.58 12.76 9.16
C ASP A 315 -12.20 13.43 9.25
N THR A 316 -11.15 12.65 9.51
CA THR A 316 -9.80 13.20 9.74
C THR A 316 -8.87 13.05 8.54
N GLY A 317 -9.28 12.26 7.54
CA GLY A 317 -8.48 11.98 6.35
C GLY A 317 -7.11 11.38 6.69
N ARG A 318 -6.10 11.72 5.90
CA ARG A 318 -4.76 11.13 5.99
C ARG A 318 -4.10 11.34 7.36
N ASP A 319 -4.21 12.53 7.91
CA ASP A 319 -3.48 12.90 9.12
C ASP A 319 -4.02 12.19 10.35
N GLY A 320 -5.34 12.05 10.51
CA GLY A 320 -5.86 11.26 11.62
C GLY A 320 -5.80 9.75 11.37
N ILE A 321 -5.69 9.27 10.12
CA ILE A 321 -5.30 7.88 9.87
C ILE A 321 -3.90 7.60 10.43
N VAL A 322 -2.95 8.51 10.22
CA VAL A 322 -1.58 8.38 10.75
C VAL A 322 -1.52 8.58 12.26
N ALA A 323 -2.19 9.62 12.77
CA ALA A 323 -2.05 10.04 14.15
C ALA A 323 -2.92 9.24 15.14
N ALA A 324 -4.08 8.71 14.70
CA ALA A 324 -5.04 8.05 15.57
C ALA A 324 -5.38 6.62 15.12
N LEU A 325 -5.76 6.41 13.86
CA LEU A 325 -6.22 5.10 13.39
C LEU A 325 -5.09 4.06 13.44
N THR A 326 -3.96 4.33 12.79
CA THR A 326 -2.86 3.37 12.64
C THR A 326 -2.26 2.97 14.00
N PRO A 327 -1.96 3.91 14.93
CA PRO A 327 -1.48 3.55 16.26
C PRO A 327 -2.48 2.72 17.05
N THR A 328 -3.78 3.02 16.96
CA THR A 328 -4.82 2.25 17.66
C THR A 328 -4.94 0.84 17.09
N LEU A 329 -4.90 0.69 15.77
CA LEU A 329 -4.86 -0.62 15.09
C LEU A 329 -3.62 -1.43 15.45
N LEU A 330 -2.46 -0.78 15.57
CA LEU A 330 -1.22 -1.43 16.01
C LEU A 330 -1.33 -1.94 17.45
N GLU A 331 -1.87 -1.13 18.36
CA GLU A 331 -2.05 -1.54 19.76
C GLU A 331 -3.07 -2.68 19.89
N LEU A 332 -4.18 -2.61 19.14
CA LEU A 332 -5.15 -3.69 19.02
C LEU A 332 -4.50 -4.98 18.52
N PHE A 333 -3.72 -4.88 17.44
CA PHE A 333 -3.01 -6.02 16.87
C PHE A 333 -1.99 -6.60 17.84
N LYS A 334 -1.17 -5.79 18.51
CA LYS A 334 -0.19 -6.25 19.52
C LYS A 334 -0.86 -6.97 20.68
N THR A 335 -1.94 -6.38 21.19
CA THR A 335 -2.71 -6.95 22.30
C THR A 335 -3.32 -8.28 21.91
N PHE A 336 -3.96 -8.35 20.73
CA PHE A 336 -4.55 -9.57 20.21
C PHE A 336 -3.49 -10.62 19.84
N LYS A 337 -2.34 -10.20 19.32
CA LYS A 337 -1.20 -11.08 19.00
C LYS A 337 -0.65 -11.73 20.26
N THR A 338 -0.51 -10.99 21.36
CA THR A 338 -0.08 -11.56 22.65
C THR A 338 -1.04 -12.66 23.13
N PHE A 339 -2.35 -12.42 23.00
CA PHE A 339 -3.37 -13.45 23.26
C PHE A 339 -3.24 -14.63 22.30
N SER A 340 -3.14 -14.35 20.99
CA SER A 340 -3.00 -15.34 19.93
C SER A 340 -1.80 -16.22 20.16
N ASP A 341 -0.64 -15.66 20.46
CA ASP A 341 0.60 -16.40 20.71
C ASP A 341 0.46 -17.32 21.92
N ALA A 342 -0.24 -16.90 22.97
CA ALA A 342 -0.50 -17.76 24.12
C ALA A 342 -1.40 -18.96 23.76
N VAL A 343 -2.44 -18.74 22.96
CA VAL A 343 -3.39 -19.79 22.52
C VAL A 343 -2.80 -20.73 21.47
N LEU A 344 -2.02 -20.17 20.55
CA LEU A 344 -1.37 -20.87 19.44
C LEU A 344 -0.05 -21.50 19.84
N SER A 345 0.54 -21.09 20.98
CA SER A 345 1.76 -21.72 21.48
C SER A 345 1.54 -23.23 21.55
N GLU A 346 2.28 -23.95 20.71
CA GLU A 346 2.48 -25.35 20.96
C GLU A 346 3.33 -25.40 22.22
N GLU A 347 2.83 -26.02 23.29
CA GLU A 347 3.71 -26.47 24.37
C GLU A 347 4.76 -27.39 23.73
N GLN A 348 5.89 -26.80 23.33
CA GLN A 348 7.09 -27.48 22.91
C GLN A 348 7.63 -28.21 24.14
N TYR A 349 7.16 -29.43 24.35
CA TYR A 349 7.94 -30.40 25.09
C TYR A 349 9.23 -30.61 24.32
N VAL A 350 10.32 -30.10 24.88
CA VAL A 350 11.69 -30.42 24.49
C VAL A 350 11.83 -31.94 24.50
N THR A 351 11.83 -32.58 23.34
CA THR A 351 12.30 -33.96 23.20
C THR A 351 13.81 -33.94 23.35
N GLN A 352 14.29 -33.97 24.59
CA GLN A 352 15.67 -34.31 24.90
C GLN A 352 15.85 -35.84 24.83
N ASP A 353 15.47 -36.46 23.70
CA ASP A 353 16.06 -37.73 23.28
C ASP A 353 15.66 -38.06 21.84
N ARG A 354 16.60 -38.61 21.07
CA ARG A 354 16.53 -38.89 19.62
C ARG A 354 15.54 -40.01 19.21
N ARG A 355 14.40 -40.14 19.88
CA ARG A 355 13.31 -41.03 19.45
C ARG A 355 12.08 -40.18 19.19
N ARG A 356 11.70 -40.08 17.92
CA ARG A 356 10.42 -39.51 17.47
C ARG A 356 9.27 -40.29 18.12
N VAL A 357 8.80 -39.81 19.27
CA VAL A 357 7.55 -40.23 19.89
C VAL A 357 6.53 -39.16 19.52
N LEU A 358 5.42 -39.58 18.93
CA LEU A 358 4.23 -38.74 18.71
C LEU A 358 3.81 -38.16 20.06
N VAL A 359 4.13 -36.88 20.30
CA VAL A 359 3.74 -36.19 21.53
C VAL A 359 2.22 -36.06 21.52
N ARG A 360 1.56 -36.80 22.41
CA ARG A 360 0.13 -36.61 22.71
C ARG A 360 -0.06 -35.17 23.18
N ARG A 361 -0.82 -34.37 22.44
CA ARG A 361 -1.34 -33.06 22.87
C ARG A 361 -2.25 -33.32 24.07
N HIS A 362 -1.76 -33.07 25.28
CA HIS A 362 -2.63 -33.06 26.44
C HIS A 362 -3.28 -31.67 26.49
N LEU A 363 -4.61 -31.62 26.44
CA LEU A 363 -5.31 -30.38 26.72
C LEU A 363 -4.98 -29.97 28.16
N PRO A 364 -4.47 -28.75 28.41
CA PRO A 364 -4.20 -28.31 29.76
C PRO A 364 -5.54 -28.20 30.50
N ALA A 365 -5.80 -29.17 31.38
CA ALA A 365 -7.02 -29.26 32.20
C ALA A 365 -6.72 -29.06 33.70
N SER A 366 -5.53 -28.55 34.03
CA SER A 366 -5.13 -28.32 35.42
C SER A 366 -5.67 -26.98 35.91
N CYS A 367 -5.97 -26.85 37.21
CA CYS A 367 -6.35 -25.57 37.83
C CYS A 367 -5.27 -24.47 37.71
N CYS A 368 -4.07 -24.82 37.26
CA CYS A 368 -2.94 -23.92 37.08
C CYS A 368 -2.74 -23.50 35.62
N SER A 369 -3.59 -23.94 34.68
CA SER A 369 -3.52 -23.47 33.29
C SER A 369 -3.95 -22.02 33.21
N GLU A 370 -3.24 -21.23 32.41
CA GLU A 370 -3.57 -19.81 32.24
C GLU A 370 -4.91 -19.60 31.53
N PHE A 371 -5.28 -20.55 30.65
CA PHE A 371 -6.55 -20.54 29.92
C PHE A 371 -7.34 -21.84 30.11
N PRO A 372 -8.67 -21.81 29.94
CA PRO A 372 -9.53 -23.00 29.91
C PRO A 372 -9.16 -23.95 28.77
N SER A 373 -9.44 -25.24 28.94
CA SER A 373 -9.12 -26.26 27.93
C SER A 373 -9.77 -25.99 26.57
N GLY A 374 -10.97 -25.41 26.54
CA GLY A 374 -11.68 -24.99 25.32
C GLY A 374 -10.91 -23.97 24.48
N MET A 375 -10.00 -23.21 25.10
CA MET A 375 -9.18 -22.21 24.40
C MET A 375 -8.19 -22.87 23.44
N PHE A 376 -7.75 -24.09 23.77
CA PHE A 376 -6.78 -24.86 22.98
C PHE A 376 -7.44 -25.79 21.96
N ALA A 377 -8.77 -25.77 21.85
CA ALA A 377 -9.49 -26.52 20.82
C ALA A 377 -9.06 -26.08 19.41
N ALA A 378 -9.03 -27.02 18.47
CA ALA A 378 -8.58 -26.73 17.10
C ALA A 378 -9.37 -25.60 16.43
N ARG A 379 -10.71 -25.58 16.59
CA ARG A 379 -11.58 -24.52 16.07
C ARG A 379 -11.25 -23.14 16.64
N THR A 380 -10.96 -23.05 17.94
CA THR A 380 -10.58 -21.79 18.59
C THR A 380 -9.25 -21.29 18.02
N ARG A 381 -8.27 -22.18 17.88
CA ARG A 381 -6.96 -21.84 17.29
C ARG A 381 -7.08 -21.34 15.85
N ILE A 382 -7.91 -22.00 15.02
CA ILE A 382 -8.15 -21.57 13.63
C ILE A 382 -8.78 -20.17 13.60
N ALA A 383 -9.81 -19.94 14.43
CA ALA A 383 -10.49 -18.64 14.50
C ALA A 383 -9.55 -17.53 14.97
N VAL A 384 -8.79 -17.77 16.05
CA VAL A 384 -7.80 -16.82 16.58
C VAL A 384 -6.73 -16.51 15.54
N ALA A 385 -6.20 -17.51 14.84
CA ALA A 385 -5.24 -17.30 13.76
C ALA A 385 -5.83 -16.48 12.60
N SER A 386 -7.09 -16.75 12.21
CA SER A 386 -7.80 -15.99 11.18
C SER A 386 -7.99 -14.52 11.56
N THR A 387 -8.45 -14.25 12.79
CA THR A 387 -8.60 -12.89 13.32
C THR A 387 -7.26 -12.16 13.38
N CYS A 388 -6.20 -12.83 13.85
CA CYS A 388 -4.85 -12.27 13.91
C CYS A 388 -4.34 -11.88 12.51
N ARG A 389 -4.57 -12.73 11.51
CA ARG A 389 -4.22 -12.46 10.11
C ARG A 389 -4.98 -11.25 9.55
N LEU A 390 -6.28 -11.14 9.79
CA LEU A 390 -7.08 -10.01 9.33
C LEU A 390 -6.63 -8.68 9.97
N LEU A 391 -6.36 -8.68 11.27
CA LEU A 391 -5.79 -7.50 11.96
C LEU A 391 -4.43 -7.10 11.39
N LYS A 392 -3.55 -8.07 11.11
CA LYS A 392 -2.25 -7.83 10.45
C LYS A 392 -2.43 -7.14 9.10
N GLU A 393 -3.34 -7.64 8.27
CA GLU A 393 -3.67 -7.04 6.96
C GLU A 393 -4.30 -5.65 7.08
N LEU A 394 -5.13 -5.44 8.11
CA LEU A 394 -5.75 -4.15 8.38
C LEU A 394 -4.71 -3.09 8.76
N VAL A 395 -3.76 -3.43 9.64
CA VAL A 395 -2.63 -2.58 9.98
C VAL A 395 -1.76 -2.29 8.76
N ARG A 396 -1.41 -3.31 7.97
CA ARG A 396 -0.63 -3.15 6.72
C ARG A 396 -1.31 -2.17 5.77
N THR A 397 -2.63 -2.28 5.60
CA THR A 397 -3.42 -1.39 4.74
C THR A 397 -3.47 0.03 5.29
N ALA A 398 -3.68 0.21 6.59
CA ALA A 398 -3.65 1.53 7.22
C ALA A 398 -2.28 2.22 7.05
N GLN A 399 -1.19 1.47 7.19
CA GLN A 399 0.16 1.99 7.01
C GLN A 399 0.46 2.43 5.57
N ARG A 400 -0.20 1.85 4.56
CA ARG A 400 -0.07 2.29 3.15
C ARG A 400 -0.62 3.69 2.91
N ILE A 401 -1.65 4.08 3.65
CA ILE A 401 -2.27 5.42 3.54
C ILE A 401 -1.36 6.50 4.13
N GLY A 402 -0.59 6.19 5.18
CA GLY A 402 0.13 7.20 5.94
C GLY A 402 1.25 7.91 5.17
N ARG A 403 1.56 9.16 5.55
CA ARG A 403 2.78 9.84 5.09
C ARG A 403 3.95 9.33 5.92
N TYR A 404 4.35 8.10 5.67
CA TYR A 404 5.59 7.60 6.24
C TYR A 404 6.68 7.88 5.22
N PRO A 405 7.59 8.82 5.51
CA PRO A 405 8.79 8.88 4.72
C PRO A 405 9.47 7.51 4.84
N ALA A 406 9.81 6.91 3.68
CA ALA A 406 10.48 5.62 3.67
C ALA A 406 11.77 5.71 4.51
N PRO A 407 12.18 4.63 5.20
CA PRO A 407 13.45 4.64 5.90
C PRO A 407 14.55 4.91 4.88
N VAL A 408 15.39 5.91 5.12
CA VAL A 408 16.53 6.24 4.26
C VAL A 408 17.77 5.80 5.01
N LEU A 409 18.46 4.78 4.52
CA LEU A 409 19.71 4.32 5.13
C LEU A 409 20.89 5.04 4.48
N THR A 410 21.77 5.61 5.31
CA THR A 410 22.96 6.35 4.86
C THR A 410 24.20 5.48 4.92
N ASP A 411 24.44 4.89 6.07
CA ASP A 411 25.66 4.15 6.37
C ASP A 411 25.40 2.99 7.34
N VAL A 412 26.30 2.01 7.29
CA VAL A 412 26.32 0.85 8.17
C VAL A 412 27.66 0.81 8.88
N LEU A 413 27.62 0.85 10.21
CA LEU A 413 28.79 0.71 11.07
C LEU A 413 28.87 -0.71 11.60
N ILE A 414 30.05 -1.31 11.49
CA ILE A 414 30.33 -2.64 12.02
C ILE A 414 31.37 -2.52 13.12
N HIS A 415 30.97 -2.92 14.32
CA HIS A 415 31.76 -2.88 15.54
C HIS A 415 32.10 -4.30 15.99
N PRO A 416 33.39 -4.70 15.94
CA PRO A 416 33.82 -5.94 16.56
C PRO A 416 33.70 -5.83 18.09
N ILE A 417 33.23 -6.90 18.74
CA ILE A 417 33.15 -6.95 20.20
C ILE A 417 34.39 -7.65 20.73
N VAL A 418 35.29 -6.90 21.39
CA VAL A 418 36.61 -7.38 21.88
C VAL A 418 36.51 -8.70 22.65
N ASN A 419 35.48 -8.88 23.47
CA ASN A 419 35.30 -10.06 24.31
C ASN A 419 34.46 -11.19 23.66
N ARG A 420 33.98 -11.00 22.43
CA ARG A 420 33.10 -11.93 21.73
C ARG A 420 33.45 -11.97 20.23
N PRO A 421 34.53 -12.68 19.85
CA PRO A 421 35.05 -12.64 18.47
C PRO A 421 34.10 -13.24 17.42
N ASN A 422 33.05 -13.97 17.86
CA ASN A 422 32.06 -14.58 16.97
C ASN A 422 30.79 -13.71 16.81
N ILE A 423 30.73 -12.55 17.46
CA ILE A 423 29.58 -11.65 17.45
C ILE A 423 30.04 -10.26 17.07
N ILE A 424 29.35 -9.66 16.11
CA ILE A 424 29.57 -8.28 15.72
C ILE A 424 28.34 -7.44 16.06
N LYS A 425 28.56 -6.20 16.50
CA LYS A 425 27.49 -5.20 16.62
C LYS A 425 27.42 -4.46 15.29
N VAL A 426 26.25 -4.41 14.70
CA VAL A 426 25.99 -3.70 13.45
C VAL A 426 25.00 -2.59 13.73
N GLU A 427 25.29 -1.39 13.23
CA GLU A 427 24.47 -0.19 13.39
C GLU A 427 24.15 0.36 12.01
N PHE A 428 22.88 0.33 11.61
CA PHE A 428 22.38 0.95 10.39
C PHE A 428 21.95 2.37 10.75
N ARG A 429 22.50 3.37 10.09
CA ARG A 429 22.14 4.78 10.29
C ARG A 429 21.28 5.29 9.15
N GLY A 430 20.43 6.25 9.47
CA GLY A 430 19.50 6.78 8.50
C GLY A 430 18.51 7.79 9.04
N PHE A 431 17.45 7.99 8.27
CA PHE A 431 16.32 8.82 8.63
C PHE A 431 15.04 7.99 8.55
N ASN A 432 14.03 8.39 9.33
CA ASN A 432 12.70 7.76 9.33
C ASN A 432 12.73 6.28 9.73
N ILE A 433 13.70 5.91 10.55
CA ILE A 433 13.77 4.61 11.19
C ILE A 433 12.71 4.58 12.28
N ARG A 434 12.03 3.44 12.45
CA ARG A 434 11.04 3.27 13.49
C ARG A 434 11.62 2.43 14.63
N PRO A 435 11.17 2.63 15.88
CA PRO A 435 11.67 1.87 17.03
C PRO A 435 11.47 0.36 16.95
N ASN A 436 10.53 -0.10 16.12
CA ASN A 436 10.23 -1.52 15.90
C ASN A 436 11.01 -2.14 14.73
N TYR A 437 11.87 -1.38 14.05
CA TYR A 437 12.64 -1.89 12.93
C TYR A 437 13.84 -2.72 13.39
N ILE A 438 14.04 -3.86 12.72
CA ILE A 438 15.11 -4.81 12.99
C ILE A 438 16.00 -4.86 11.74
N PRO A 439 17.31 -4.63 11.86
CA PRO A 439 18.21 -4.71 10.72
C PRO A 439 18.40 -6.18 10.32
N ALA A 440 18.54 -6.43 9.02
CA ALA A 440 18.84 -7.74 8.44
C ALA A 440 19.73 -7.60 7.21
N PHE A 441 20.39 -8.70 6.80
CA PHE A 441 21.10 -8.79 5.52
C PHE A 441 20.42 -9.78 4.59
N ILE A 442 20.53 -9.57 3.28
CA ILE A 442 20.03 -10.45 2.23
C ILE A 442 21.19 -11.35 1.77
N ARG A 443 20.99 -12.67 1.78
CA ARG A 443 22.02 -13.64 1.38
C ARG A 443 22.27 -13.61 -0.13
N ASP A 444 21.20 -13.60 -0.92
CA ASP A 444 21.26 -13.55 -2.39
C ASP A 444 20.46 -12.35 -2.94
N PRO A 445 21.13 -11.26 -3.34
CA PRO A 445 20.47 -10.10 -3.94
C PRO A 445 20.02 -10.33 -5.38
N SER A 446 20.49 -11.38 -6.06
CA SER A 446 20.20 -11.66 -7.47
C SER A 446 18.87 -12.38 -7.69
N ALA A 447 18.43 -13.17 -6.70
CA ALA A 447 17.12 -13.84 -6.71
C ALA A 447 15.92 -12.87 -6.78
N GLU A 448 16.16 -11.59 -6.48
CA GLU A 448 15.14 -10.59 -6.23
C GLU A 448 14.89 -9.62 -7.40
N LEU A 449 15.71 -9.64 -8.45
CA LEU A 449 15.57 -8.75 -9.62
C LEU A 449 14.45 -9.18 -10.58
N GLN A 450 13.89 -10.38 -10.45
CA GLN A 450 12.99 -10.93 -11.47
C GLN A 450 11.51 -10.64 -11.24
N THR A 451 11.08 -10.33 -10.04
CA THR A 451 9.65 -10.13 -9.77
C THR A 451 9.50 -9.26 -8.54
N GLY A 452 8.57 -8.31 -8.52
CA GLY A 452 8.14 -7.55 -7.33
C GLY A 452 7.49 -8.44 -6.27
N TYR A 453 8.21 -9.49 -5.87
CA TYR A 453 7.84 -10.55 -4.98
C TYR A 453 7.87 -9.98 -3.56
N ARG A 454 6.70 -9.98 -2.91
CA ARG A 454 6.64 -9.86 -1.45
C ARG A 454 7.40 -11.03 -0.88
N VAL A 455 8.31 -10.79 0.06
CA VAL A 455 8.93 -11.86 0.85
C VAL A 455 7.77 -12.61 1.54
N PRO A 456 7.52 -13.89 1.22
CA PRO A 456 6.55 -14.70 1.97
C PRO A 456 6.89 -14.67 3.46
N ASP A 457 5.87 -14.78 4.32
CA ASP A 457 6.04 -14.89 5.79
C ASP A 457 6.95 -16.10 6.20
N ASP A 458 7.39 -16.95 5.24
CA ASP A 458 8.23 -18.16 5.41
C ASP A 458 9.70 -18.04 4.91
N VAL A 459 10.21 -16.87 4.45
CA VAL A 459 11.61 -16.76 3.98
C VAL A 459 12.56 -16.34 5.11
N ASP A 460 12.74 -17.23 6.09
CA ASP A 460 13.92 -17.20 6.97
C ASP A 460 15.21 -17.51 6.18
N ASP A 461 15.12 -18.25 5.07
CA ASP A 461 16.30 -18.85 4.44
C ASP A 461 17.18 -17.87 3.64
N ASN A 462 16.62 -16.76 3.13
CA ASN A 462 17.39 -15.74 2.38
C ASN A 462 17.79 -14.53 3.24
N LEU A 463 17.36 -14.46 4.50
CA LEU A 463 17.69 -13.37 5.40
C LEU A 463 18.71 -13.83 6.44
N ILE A 464 19.68 -12.98 6.72
CA ILE A 464 20.54 -13.11 7.89
C ILE A 464 19.93 -12.19 8.95
N LEU A 465 19.30 -12.81 9.94
CA LEU A 465 18.62 -12.13 11.02
C LEU A 465 19.61 -11.77 12.13
N ALA A 466 19.31 -10.68 12.83
CA ALA A 466 19.97 -10.38 14.09
C ALA A 466 19.72 -11.49 15.13
N LEU A 467 20.64 -11.62 16.07
CA LEU A 467 20.46 -12.46 17.24
C LEU A 467 19.20 -12.04 18.00
N ARG A 468 18.43 -13.02 18.45
CA ARG A 468 17.16 -12.81 19.14
C ARG A 468 17.34 -11.85 20.33
N ASP A 469 16.41 -10.89 20.45
CA ASP A 469 16.35 -9.88 21.52
C ASP A 469 17.59 -8.97 21.61
N THR A 470 18.36 -8.83 20.52
CA THR A 470 19.53 -7.93 20.47
C THR A 470 19.33 -6.67 19.63
N ALA A 471 18.19 -6.56 18.95
CA ALA A 471 17.87 -5.42 18.09
C ALA A 471 17.19 -4.30 18.88
N THR A 472 17.59 -3.06 18.62
CA THR A 472 16.96 -1.84 19.10
C THR A 472 17.03 -0.79 18.01
N ALA A 473 16.04 0.08 17.93
CA ALA A 473 16.02 1.16 16.96
C ALA A 473 15.51 2.45 17.60
N ASP A 474 16.00 3.57 17.08
CA ASP A 474 15.49 4.92 17.32
C ASP A 474 15.22 5.60 15.97
N ASP A 475 14.98 6.92 15.97
CA ASP A 475 14.61 7.65 14.76
C ASP A 475 15.76 7.78 13.73
N GLU A 476 17.01 7.57 14.18
CA GLU A 476 18.24 7.82 13.39
C GLU A 476 19.09 6.56 13.18
N SER A 477 18.87 5.49 13.96
CA SER A 477 19.71 4.29 13.93
C SER A 477 18.97 3.01 14.32
N MET A 478 19.37 1.88 13.72
CA MET A 478 19.03 0.53 14.16
C MET A 478 20.30 -0.21 14.54
N VAL A 479 20.35 -0.74 15.76
CA VAL A 479 21.48 -1.49 16.26
C VAL A 479 21.05 -2.92 16.51
N ALA A 480 21.83 -3.89 16.05
CA ALA A 480 21.65 -5.28 16.46
C ALA A 480 22.96 -6.06 16.50
N LEU A 481 22.93 -7.24 17.14
CA LEU A 481 24.06 -8.15 17.16
C LEU A 481 23.87 -9.26 16.13
N PHE A 482 24.92 -9.59 15.40
CA PHE A 482 24.91 -10.64 14.39
C PHE A 482 25.97 -11.70 14.70
N SER A 483 25.64 -12.95 14.38
CA SER A 483 26.62 -14.03 14.34
C SER A 483 27.57 -13.78 13.18
N MET A 484 28.87 -13.74 13.46
CA MET A 484 29.89 -13.56 12.43
C MET A 484 29.93 -14.75 11.46
N TYR A 485 29.57 -15.95 11.93
CA TYR A 485 29.45 -17.13 11.06
C TYR A 485 28.36 -16.97 10.02
N ASP A 486 27.21 -16.38 10.38
CA ASP A 486 26.09 -16.23 9.45
C ASP A 486 26.38 -15.20 8.35
N LEU A 487 27.31 -14.26 8.62
CA LEU A 487 27.75 -13.23 7.69
C LEU A 487 28.95 -13.65 6.82
N VAL A 488 29.79 -14.56 7.31
CA VAL A 488 31.03 -14.96 6.62
C VAL A 488 30.90 -16.32 5.94
N GLU A 489 30.11 -17.24 6.49
CA GLU A 489 30.02 -18.57 5.89
C GLU A 489 29.32 -18.49 4.54
N PRO A 490 29.98 -18.90 3.44
CA PRO A 490 29.28 -19.19 2.21
C PRO A 490 28.33 -20.34 2.52
N VAL A 491 27.03 -20.14 2.32
CA VAL A 491 25.97 -21.14 2.50
C VAL A 491 26.40 -22.47 1.82
N ARG A 492 27.02 -23.36 2.58
CA ARG A 492 27.29 -24.75 2.21
C ARG A 492 26.04 -25.56 2.51
N ALA A 493 24.93 -25.21 1.88
CA ALA A 493 23.70 -25.98 1.96
C ALA A 493 23.35 -26.51 0.57
N GLY A 494 23.36 -27.84 0.45
CA GLY A 494 22.72 -28.59 -0.63
C GLY A 494 23.57 -28.78 -1.87
N GLY A 495 24.20 -29.96 -1.98
CA GLY A 495 24.98 -30.36 -3.14
C GLY A 495 24.19 -30.31 -4.45
N ALA A 496 24.67 -29.49 -5.39
CA ALA A 496 24.47 -29.70 -6.81
C ALA A 496 25.80 -29.35 -7.47
N ALA A 497 26.42 -30.34 -8.10
CA ALA A 497 27.73 -30.28 -8.72
C ALA A 497 27.73 -29.58 -10.08
N ASP A 498 26.86 -28.56 -10.26
CA ASP A 498 26.80 -27.81 -11.50
C ASP A 498 27.42 -26.43 -11.30
N GLY A 499 28.46 -26.16 -12.09
CA GLY A 499 29.35 -25.01 -11.98
C GLY A 499 28.72 -23.69 -12.41
N ASP A 500 27.59 -23.34 -11.80
CA ASP A 500 26.85 -22.14 -12.12
C ASP A 500 26.92 -21.08 -11.01
N HIS A 501 26.96 -19.83 -11.45
CA HIS A 501 27.39 -18.64 -10.72
C HIS A 501 26.47 -18.30 -9.55
N ARG A 502 26.63 -18.96 -8.39
CA ARG A 502 25.97 -18.51 -7.17
C ARG A 502 26.67 -17.24 -6.66
N PRO A 503 25.93 -16.13 -6.47
CA PRO A 503 26.52 -14.90 -5.98
C PRO A 503 27.08 -15.14 -4.58
N ARG A 504 28.36 -14.86 -4.44
CA ARG A 504 29.00 -14.72 -3.13
C ARG A 504 28.34 -13.53 -2.43
N MET A 505 28.24 -13.58 -1.09
CA MET A 505 28.32 -12.39 -0.26
C MET A 505 29.26 -11.38 -0.93
N PRO A 506 28.90 -10.10 -1.12
CA PRO A 506 29.75 -9.15 -1.82
C PRO A 506 31.15 -9.27 -1.22
N ALA A 507 32.18 -9.45 -2.06
CA ALA A 507 33.55 -9.61 -1.57
C ALA A 507 33.91 -8.53 -0.53
N ALA A 508 33.33 -7.33 -0.71
CA ALA A 508 33.28 -6.24 0.24
C ALA A 508 32.94 -6.64 1.69
N LEU A 509 31.84 -7.39 1.96
CA LEU A 509 31.46 -7.79 3.31
C LEU A 509 32.45 -8.80 3.92
N GLU A 510 33.01 -9.70 3.11
CA GLU A 510 34.03 -10.66 3.57
C GLU A 510 35.35 -9.94 3.92
N THR A 511 35.81 -9.00 3.09
CA THR A 511 36.95 -8.13 3.43
C THR A 511 36.65 -7.31 4.68
N LEU A 512 35.46 -6.74 4.80
CA LEU A 512 35.04 -5.92 5.93
C LEU A 512 35.11 -6.71 7.24
N VAL A 513 34.52 -7.90 7.26
CA VAL A 513 34.52 -8.75 8.45
C VAL A 513 35.92 -9.24 8.78
N THR A 514 36.76 -9.48 7.78
CA THR A 514 38.18 -9.85 7.96
C THR A 514 39.03 -8.69 8.50
N ASP A 515 38.82 -7.47 8.00
CA ASP A 515 39.52 -6.27 8.43
C ASP A 515 39.11 -5.85 9.85
N ALA A 516 37.80 -5.96 10.17
CA ALA A 516 37.29 -5.76 11.53
C ALA A 516 37.88 -6.79 12.52
N ARG A 517 38.16 -8.02 12.06
CA ARG A 517 38.83 -9.04 12.86
C ARG A 517 40.30 -8.73 13.12
N ALA A 518 41.00 -8.19 12.14
CA ALA A 518 42.41 -7.82 12.26
C ALA A 518 42.61 -6.60 13.18
N ASN A 519 41.62 -5.70 13.22
CA ASN A 519 41.70 -4.42 13.90
C ASN A 519 40.62 -4.31 14.99
N SER A 520 40.78 -5.03 16.12
CA SER A 520 39.80 -5.09 17.22
C SER A 520 39.46 -3.75 17.89
N GLU A 521 40.18 -2.67 17.58
CA GLU A 521 39.97 -1.32 18.11
C GLU A 521 39.25 -0.37 17.14
N PHE A 522 39.03 -0.76 15.88
CA PHE A 522 38.46 0.11 14.85
C PHE A 522 37.08 -0.37 14.40
N PHE A 523 36.15 0.57 14.21
CA PHE A 523 34.89 0.32 13.55
C PHE A 523 35.03 0.62 12.05
N VAL A 524 34.33 -0.13 11.21
CA VAL A 524 34.31 0.09 9.77
C VAL A 524 32.99 0.76 9.41
N VAL A 525 33.04 1.85 8.63
CA VAL A 525 31.86 2.56 8.11
C VAL A 525 31.73 2.25 6.63
N TRP A 526 30.55 1.82 6.21
CA TRP A 526 30.23 1.54 4.82
C TRP A 526 29.00 2.30 4.36
N PRO A 527 28.96 2.76 3.10
CA PRO A 527 27.73 3.22 2.49
C PRO A 527 26.68 2.10 2.53
N ALA A 528 25.45 2.45 2.95
CA ALA A 528 24.35 1.48 3.01
C ALA A 528 24.02 0.86 1.64
N GLU A 529 24.34 1.57 0.55
CA GLU A 529 24.10 1.19 -0.84
C GLU A 529 24.94 0.04 -1.36
N ASP A 530 26.13 -0.13 -0.79
CA ASP A 530 27.07 -1.16 -1.20
C ASP A 530 26.78 -2.50 -0.51
N LEU A 531 25.81 -2.52 0.42
CA LEU A 531 25.49 -3.67 1.24
C LEU A 531 24.10 -4.24 0.90
N PRO A 532 23.96 -5.58 0.84
CA PRO A 532 22.67 -6.23 0.63
C PRO A 532 21.89 -6.22 1.95
N ILE A 533 21.33 -5.07 2.31
CA ILE A 533 20.63 -4.86 3.58
C ILE A 533 19.11 -4.88 3.42
N ALA A 534 18.43 -5.28 4.48
CA ALA A 534 16.98 -5.26 4.61
C ALA A 534 16.61 -4.73 6.00
N ILE A 535 15.40 -4.19 6.11
CA ILE A 535 14.78 -3.82 7.38
C ILE A 535 13.59 -4.75 7.58
N ILE A 536 13.41 -5.26 8.79
CA ILE A 536 12.24 -6.05 9.16
C ILE A 536 11.41 -5.20 10.11
N ASP A 537 10.15 -4.98 9.79
CA ASP A 537 9.20 -4.44 10.76
C ASP A 537 8.95 -5.52 11.83
N GLY A 538 9.51 -5.35 13.03
CA GLY A 538 9.41 -6.33 14.12
C GLY A 538 7.98 -6.55 14.63
N GLU A 539 7.05 -5.66 14.32
CA GLU A 539 5.63 -5.84 14.69
C GLU A 539 4.91 -6.67 13.64
N LEU A 540 5.08 -6.32 12.37
CA LEU A 540 4.38 -6.93 11.24
C LEU A 540 5.10 -8.14 10.63
N GLY A 541 6.36 -8.36 10.98
CA GLY A 541 7.24 -9.34 10.31
C GLY A 541 7.45 -9.02 8.83
N THR A 542 7.09 -7.83 8.37
CA THR A 542 7.23 -7.46 6.96
C THR A 542 8.63 -6.99 6.69
N VAL A 543 9.24 -7.57 5.65
CA VAL A 543 10.52 -7.08 5.14
C VAL A 543 10.27 -5.78 4.38
N ILE A 544 10.75 -4.68 4.95
CA ILE A 544 10.86 -3.38 4.32
C ILE A 544 12.24 -3.36 3.67
N ARG A 545 12.30 -3.45 2.34
CA ARG A 545 13.57 -3.18 1.67
C ARG A 545 13.94 -1.72 1.89
N ALA A 546 15.19 -1.48 2.24
CA ALA A 546 15.75 -0.15 2.15
C ALA A 546 15.51 0.35 0.71
N PRO A 547 14.91 1.53 0.49
CA PRO A 547 14.83 2.12 -0.83
C PRO A 547 16.24 2.21 -1.39
N GLN A 548 16.38 2.05 -2.71
CA GLN A 548 17.67 2.32 -3.35
C GLN A 548 18.10 3.73 -2.92
N PRO A 549 19.27 3.88 -2.31
CA PRO A 549 19.76 5.20 -1.94
C PRO A 549 19.86 6.06 -3.20
N LEU A 550 19.49 7.34 -3.04
CA LEU A 550 19.41 8.30 -4.13
C LEU A 550 20.36 9.47 -3.80
N THR A 551 21.13 9.90 -4.79
CA THR A 551 21.99 11.09 -4.69
C THR A 551 21.17 12.37 -4.71
N TRP A 552 21.52 13.35 -3.88
CA TRP A 552 20.99 14.72 -3.97
C TRP A 552 21.88 15.61 -4.84
N PRO A 553 21.37 16.61 -5.60
CA PRO A 553 19.96 17.03 -5.75
C PRO A 553 19.14 16.25 -6.79
N ASN A 554 19.78 15.45 -7.63
CA ASN A 554 19.14 14.89 -8.84
C ASN A 554 18.45 13.53 -8.64
N LEU A 555 18.28 13.07 -7.39
CA LEU A 555 17.67 11.81 -6.99
C LEU A 555 18.07 10.62 -7.89
N ARG A 556 19.36 10.48 -8.21
CA ARG A 556 19.85 9.37 -9.04
C ARG A 556 20.18 8.18 -8.14
N ALA A 557 19.82 6.95 -8.54
CA ALA A 557 20.24 5.74 -7.84
C ALA A 557 21.77 5.76 -7.64
N THR A 558 22.22 5.60 -6.39
CA THR A 558 23.65 5.68 -6.07
C THR A 558 24.46 4.51 -6.58
N ASN A 559 23.85 3.46 -7.15
CA ASN A 559 24.57 2.38 -7.83
C ASN A 559 25.36 2.83 -9.08
N ASN A 560 25.41 4.14 -9.35
CA ASN A 560 26.18 4.75 -10.42
C ASN A 560 26.86 6.09 -10.01
N PRO A 561 27.81 6.10 -9.04
CA PRO A 561 28.61 7.29 -8.76
C PRO A 561 29.89 7.33 -9.64
N VAL A 562 30.22 6.22 -10.31
CA VAL A 562 31.54 5.97 -10.94
C VAL A 562 31.41 5.24 -12.28
N VAL A 563 30.38 5.52 -13.10
CA VAL A 563 30.65 5.44 -14.55
C VAL A 563 31.80 6.42 -14.80
N PRO A 564 32.90 6.02 -15.49
CA PRO A 564 33.95 6.95 -15.86
C PRO A 564 33.29 8.07 -16.67
N ILE A 565 33.09 9.18 -15.96
CA ILE A 565 32.40 10.35 -16.46
C ILE A 565 33.27 10.88 -17.60
N GLU A 566 32.69 11.12 -18.78
CA GLU A 566 33.42 11.83 -19.82
C GLU A 566 33.94 13.15 -19.20
N PRO A 567 35.18 13.57 -19.48
CA PRO A 567 35.82 14.71 -18.81
C PRO A 567 35.07 16.05 -18.92
N SER A 568 33.97 16.12 -19.67
CA SER A 568 33.03 17.25 -19.73
C SER A 568 32.02 17.32 -18.58
N ASP A 569 31.68 16.21 -17.93
CA ASP A 569 30.70 16.16 -16.84
C ASP A 569 31.43 16.33 -15.51
N VAL A 570 31.89 17.55 -15.27
CA VAL A 570 32.47 17.96 -13.98
C VAL A 570 31.39 17.75 -12.92
N PHE A 571 31.68 16.97 -11.87
CA PHE A 571 30.85 16.94 -10.66
C PHE A 571 30.47 18.36 -10.32
N GLU A 572 29.18 18.70 -10.38
CA GLU A 572 28.70 20.01 -9.97
C GLU A 572 29.08 20.17 -8.51
N ARG A 573 30.20 20.88 -8.27
CA ARG A 573 30.59 21.23 -6.92
C ARG A 573 29.43 22.02 -6.32
N TRP A 574 29.26 21.96 -5.01
CA TRP A 574 28.21 22.71 -4.33
C TRP A 574 28.18 24.20 -4.72
N ASP A 575 29.35 24.79 -4.98
CA ASP A 575 29.57 26.14 -5.49
C ASP A 575 29.07 26.40 -6.92
N SER A 576 28.91 25.36 -7.74
CA SER A 576 28.32 25.45 -9.10
C SER A 576 26.80 25.35 -9.12
N ILE A 577 26.18 24.82 -8.06
CA ILE A 577 24.71 24.80 -7.91
C ILE A 577 24.26 26.18 -7.46
N THR A 578 23.44 26.84 -8.28
CA THR A 578 22.97 28.20 -8.00
C THR A 578 22.14 28.24 -6.73
N ARG A 579 22.11 29.39 -6.04
CA ARG A 579 21.36 29.54 -4.78
C ARG A 579 19.88 29.18 -4.98
N ASP A 580 19.31 29.49 -6.13
CA ASP A 580 17.91 29.21 -6.42
C ASP A 580 17.67 27.71 -6.63
N GLU A 581 18.55 26.99 -7.35
CA GLU A 581 18.47 25.52 -7.50
C GLU A 581 18.57 24.76 -6.18
N ARG A 582 19.34 25.28 -5.21
CA ARG A 582 19.46 24.68 -3.86
C ARG A 582 18.15 24.66 -3.08
N PHE A 583 17.22 25.57 -3.37
CA PHE A 583 15.96 25.71 -2.63
C PHE A 583 14.71 25.45 -3.48
N THR A 584 14.80 25.50 -4.81
CA THR A 584 13.67 25.20 -5.73
C THR A 584 13.61 23.73 -6.14
N ASN A 585 14.74 23.03 -6.19
CA ASN A 585 14.79 21.60 -6.49
C ASN A 585 14.78 20.74 -5.21
N VAL A 586 13.95 21.12 -4.22
CA VAL A 586 13.57 20.16 -3.18
C VAL A 586 12.61 19.17 -3.84
N PRO A 587 12.93 17.87 -3.93
CA PRO A 587 12.07 16.89 -4.55
C PRO A 587 10.71 16.89 -3.88
N SER A 588 9.67 17.07 -4.68
CA SER A 588 8.32 16.69 -4.34
C SER A 588 8.23 15.21 -3.92
N VAL A 589 9.16 14.36 -4.36
CA VAL A 589 9.26 12.96 -3.91
C VAL A 589 9.50 12.85 -2.39
N SER A 590 10.13 13.84 -1.76
CA SER A 590 10.30 13.92 -0.30
C SER A 590 9.07 14.50 0.42
N LEU A 591 8.14 15.11 -0.32
CA LEU A 591 6.95 15.80 0.18
C LEU A 591 5.71 15.56 -0.72
N GLY A 592 5.40 14.31 -1.05
CA GLY A 592 4.16 13.94 -1.74
C GLY A 592 4.10 14.25 -3.26
N THR A 593 3.25 13.48 -3.95
CA THR A 593 2.99 13.53 -5.41
C THR A 593 3.03 14.94 -6.01
N PRO A 594 3.76 15.16 -7.13
CA PRO A 594 3.82 16.47 -7.77
C PRO A 594 2.45 16.86 -8.32
N ASP A 595 2.04 18.11 -8.04
CA ASP A 595 0.93 18.74 -8.76
C ASP A 595 1.26 18.83 -10.26
N PRO A 596 0.27 18.71 -11.15
CA PRO A 596 0.48 18.95 -12.57
C PRO A 596 0.96 20.41 -12.77
N PRO A 597 1.95 20.65 -13.64
CA PRO A 597 2.43 22.00 -13.88
C PRO A 597 1.29 22.88 -14.38
N GLU A 598 1.08 24.02 -13.72
CA GLU A 598 0.21 25.06 -14.27
C GLU A 598 0.73 25.45 -15.66
N PRO A 599 -0.16 25.57 -16.67
CA PRO A 599 0.25 26.04 -17.98
C PRO A 599 0.82 27.44 -17.85
N LYS A 600 2.10 27.60 -18.18
CA LYS A 600 2.71 28.93 -18.31
C LYS A 600 1.96 29.66 -19.43
N PRO A 601 1.56 30.93 -19.24
CA PRO A 601 1.04 31.72 -20.33
C PRO A 601 2.13 31.84 -21.40
N ASP A 602 1.77 31.53 -22.64
CA ASP A 602 2.69 31.59 -23.77
C ASP A 602 3.31 33.00 -23.88
N PRO A 603 4.63 33.12 -24.10
CA PRO A 603 5.22 34.39 -24.46
C PRO A 603 4.63 34.83 -25.80
N ALA A 604 4.01 36.02 -25.79
CA ALA A 604 3.42 36.65 -26.96
C ALA A 604 4.37 36.59 -28.16
N ASP A 605 3.86 36.02 -29.25
CA ASP A 605 4.54 35.88 -30.53
C ASP A 605 4.78 37.27 -31.13
N PRO A 606 6.04 37.73 -31.32
CA PRO A 606 6.35 39.05 -31.84
C PRO A 606 6.42 39.01 -33.37
N CYS A 607 5.33 38.61 -34.02
CA CYS A 607 5.21 38.60 -35.48
C CYS A 607 3.75 38.85 -35.90
N ASP A 608 3.25 40.06 -35.66
CA ASP A 608 2.13 40.60 -36.42
C ASP A 608 2.51 42.02 -36.90
N PRO A 609 2.62 42.26 -38.22
CA PRO A 609 2.89 43.58 -38.75
C PRO A 609 1.65 44.47 -38.64
N ALA A 610 1.91 45.75 -38.36
CA ALA A 610 0.94 46.81 -38.20
C ALA A 610 0.04 46.99 -39.42
N ASP A 611 -1.27 47.03 -39.18
CA ASP A 611 -2.23 47.73 -40.02
C ASP A 611 -2.77 48.92 -39.20
N ASP A 612 -2.32 50.11 -39.58
CA ASP A 612 -2.97 51.38 -39.28
C ASP A 612 -4.21 51.52 -40.17
N GLU A 613 -5.38 51.80 -39.60
CA GLU A 613 -6.38 52.67 -40.24
C GLU A 613 -7.44 53.18 -39.26
N GLU A 614 -7.93 54.37 -39.60
CA GLU A 614 -8.60 55.37 -38.78
C GLU A 614 -10.08 55.09 -38.45
N GLU A 615 -10.54 55.86 -37.46
CA GLU A 615 -11.71 56.76 -37.55
C GLU A 615 -12.87 56.56 -36.57
N GLN A 616 -13.41 57.72 -36.23
CA GLN A 616 -14.25 58.12 -35.11
C GLN A 616 -15.72 57.71 -35.30
N THR A 617 -16.47 57.51 -34.20
CA THR A 617 -17.58 58.40 -33.77
C THR A 617 -18.56 57.76 -32.74
N ALA A 618 -18.64 58.43 -31.58
CA ALA A 618 -19.82 58.96 -30.87
C ALA A 618 -21.14 58.18 -30.61
N ASN A 619 -21.60 58.39 -29.35
CA ASN A 619 -22.97 58.48 -28.79
C ASN A 619 -23.69 57.20 -28.32
N ALA A 620 -24.54 57.18 -27.28
CA ALA A 620 -24.87 58.02 -26.11
C ALA A 620 -26.08 57.36 -25.41
N ALA A 621 -26.15 57.40 -24.05
CA ALA A 621 -27.35 57.48 -23.17
C ALA A 621 -27.06 56.77 -21.81
N ALA A 622 -26.75 57.47 -20.72
CA ALA A 622 -27.60 58.31 -19.85
C ALA A 622 -28.32 57.54 -18.71
N GLY A 623 -27.91 57.80 -17.47
CA GLY A 623 -28.59 57.40 -16.23
C GLY A 623 -27.93 58.03 -15.00
N GLN A 624 -28.60 59.02 -14.37
CA GLN A 624 -28.05 60.03 -13.46
C GLN A 624 -28.15 59.68 -11.95
N ARG A 625 -27.08 60.01 -11.18
CA ARG A 625 -26.98 60.75 -9.87
C ARG A 625 -27.81 60.36 -8.61
N PRO A 626 -27.56 60.93 -7.38
CA PRO A 626 -26.56 61.94 -6.96
C PRO A 626 -25.77 61.70 -5.64
N VAL A 627 -24.85 62.66 -5.46
CA VAL A 627 -23.85 63.02 -4.44
C VAL A 627 -24.38 63.43 -3.06
N ARG A 628 -23.58 63.21 -1.99
CA ARG A 628 -23.45 64.19 -0.88
C ARG A 628 -22.06 64.22 -0.22
N ARG A 629 -21.46 65.41 -0.16
CA ARG A 629 -20.22 65.80 0.54
C ARG A 629 -20.52 66.13 2.01
N ASN A 630 -19.55 65.93 2.91
CA ASN A 630 -19.11 66.95 3.87
C ASN A 630 -17.76 66.61 4.54
N ARG A 631 -16.89 67.63 4.64
CA ARG A 631 -15.68 67.79 5.49
C ARG A 631 -16.05 68.84 6.57
N PRO A 632 -15.33 69.07 7.69
CA PRO A 632 -13.90 69.45 7.70
C PRO A 632 -13.07 69.05 8.95
N ALA A 633 -11.79 69.44 8.93
CA ALA A 633 -10.69 69.17 9.87
C ALA A 633 -10.59 70.14 11.08
N LYS A 634 -9.78 69.77 12.09
CA LYS A 634 -8.86 70.69 12.83
C LYS A 634 -7.86 69.97 13.81
N LYS A 635 -6.57 70.32 13.65
CA LYS A 635 -5.49 70.67 14.63
C LYS A 635 -5.09 69.67 15.74
N SER A 636 -3.86 69.13 15.85
CA SER A 636 -2.46 69.64 15.95
C SER A 636 -1.94 69.87 17.39
N VAL A 637 -0.70 69.40 17.66
CA VAL A 637 0.35 69.75 18.69
C VAL A 637 0.81 68.45 19.39
N LYS A 638 2.03 67.87 19.27
CA LYS A 638 3.46 68.26 19.14
C LYS A 638 4.18 68.52 20.48
N LYS A 639 4.98 67.54 20.96
CA LYS A 639 6.34 67.61 21.61
C LYS A 639 6.57 66.30 22.42
N ALA A 640 7.54 65.43 22.14
CA ALA A 640 9.02 65.55 22.07
C ALA A 640 9.74 65.33 23.42
N GLY A 641 10.53 64.26 23.49
CA GLY A 641 11.86 64.28 24.10
C GLY A 641 12.07 63.54 25.44
N PRO A 642 13.32 63.18 25.78
CA PRO A 642 13.69 61.76 25.93
C PRO A 642 14.57 61.41 27.17
N ALA A 643 14.98 60.13 27.20
CA ALA A 643 16.24 59.57 27.73
C ALA A 643 16.39 59.31 29.24
N LYS A 644 16.69 58.05 29.62
CA LYS A 644 18.06 57.58 29.92
C LYS A 644 18.12 56.11 30.36
N ARG A 645 19.06 55.39 29.73
CA ARG A 645 19.80 54.21 30.21
C ARG A 645 20.34 54.43 31.64
N VAL A 646 20.38 53.38 32.48
CA VAL A 646 21.58 52.93 33.21
C VAL A 646 21.46 51.42 33.54
N THR A 647 22.60 50.75 33.33
CA THR A 647 23.05 49.38 33.61
C THR A 647 23.03 48.95 35.08
N GLY A 648 22.98 47.64 35.34
CA GLY A 648 23.43 47.07 36.62
C GLY A 648 23.43 45.54 36.62
N ARG A 649 24.62 44.95 36.76
CA ARG A 649 24.90 43.50 36.81
C ARG A 649 25.30 43.13 38.25
N ILE A 650 25.18 41.84 38.57
CA ILE A 650 25.84 41.05 39.64
C ILE A 650 25.09 40.95 40.99
N ARG A 651 24.56 39.75 41.29
CA ARG A 651 25.25 38.72 42.08
C ARG A 651 24.87 37.33 41.59
#